data_AF-A0A1C5DS27-F1
#
_entry.id   AF-A0A1C5DS27-F1
#
_cell.length_a   1.000
_cell.length_b   1.000
_cell.length_c   1.000
_cell.angle_alpha   90.00
_cell.angle_beta   90.00
_cell.angle_gamma   90.00
#
_symmetry.space_group_name_H-M   'P 1'
#
loop_
_entity.id
_entity.type
_entity.pdbx_description
1 polymer ?
#
loop_
_entity_poly.entity_id
_entity_poly.type
_entity_poly.pdbx_seq_one_letter_code
_entity_poly.pdbx_strand_id
1 'polypeptide(L)'
;MRTVPGSRSRRRSPASALTAVVATAALGAGLAVLPAGPAAAGSRGDEAVTFHVSPHGDDRAKGSAAKPFRTLERAQEAVRTSLRKGVRERRPVDVVVHGGTYRLRSTLEFTAADSGTAKAPVRYVAAPGEHVVLSGGRALAPRWRSYSGTVKVADIGAGLDFDGLFLDGQRQTLARYPDHDPSTTILGGYAADAISAQRVARWKNPTTALVRGLHDGMWGGNSFKVTGVKADGTPELAWVGDNNRGSGLHSTYRMVENVFEELDAPGEWFYDKPAGKLYFYPPAGVDPAGARVETAEQNELIRVAGKGPDDAVRHLTLSGFTFTQTHRTLFNTPYEKLQLGDWALARAAAVHLKNTENVSVRDSHFDQLGGNALLVDGYNNHDVVSGNEFSHSGASDVAVIGNPDAVREPSTWDSMRRTISDTRPGPKTENYPRDISVRDNYMHDNGQFEKQTSGVQISMSRRVTVDGNTIHDGPRACVDINDGTWGGHLIENNDIFNCVKETSDHGPFNSWGRDRFWPLSADDATKKSYAKLDAMETTVIRHNRIRHSSHWDIDLDDGSSNYLIEDNLLLNGGVKLREGFHRTVRNNVFVNGGAHFHVWFADSGDVVEKNVFVTDTPYSLIQVDMARSKPVINDNLFWNDGGAVQGLNDAWRANGLDTRSVIADPKFAGASPFADPAKLDYTVQPDSPALALGFHNIAMDGFGKAGSPTPPPLTWPTEAPDTDTLDALPEPLLGVPVTRIYSDAIKSATGLTDTDGLHLASVPSTSEAYRQGLRANDVIREIDGRPVTDRDSFWLAYNQTAPGADVTLKVWRNQSSAQVTLRKPTGVQQINNTSGVVYTGTGWDWKNRFRGGAGGWADDVHATQGKGDSFELAFNGTAIDLITQVNTDEGEVELFIDGRSVGTIDNYNATRVHQKTVFSRTGLAPGVHTLRGVMKTGDYLIVDSFRIQ
;
A
#
# COMPACT_ATOMS: atom_id res chain seq x y z
N MET A 1 -53.82 24.77 34.86
CA MET A 1 -52.96 25.06 36.03
C MET A 1 -51.61 24.39 35.77
N ARG A 2 -50.41 24.99 35.83
CA ARG A 2 -49.85 26.37 35.89
C ARG A 2 -48.41 26.21 35.31
N THR A 3 -47.75 27.08 34.55
CA THR A 3 -47.99 28.35 33.82
C THR A 3 -46.91 28.39 32.71
N VAL A 4 -47.12 28.75 31.43
CA VAL A 4 -47.69 29.98 30.80
C VAL A 4 -46.78 31.20 31.01
N PRO A 5 -46.51 32.09 30.00
CA PRO A 5 -46.80 32.10 28.53
C PRO A 5 -45.49 32.07 27.68
N GLY A 6 -45.42 32.18 26.34
CA GLY A 6 -46.34 32.38 25.19
C GLY A 6 -45.55 33.03 24.02
N SER A 7 -45.99 33.15 22.77
CA SER A 7 -47.15 32.61 22.06
C SER A 7 -47.11 32.95 20.55
N ARG A 8 -47.51 32.00 19.66
CA ARG A 8 -48.35 32.20 18.43
C ARG A 8 -47.83 33.17 17.30
N SER A 9 -48.15 33.04 16.01
CA SER A 9 -49.03 32.13 15.25
C SER A 9 -48.78 32.16 13.72
N ARG A 10 -48.73 30.95 13.11
CA ARG A 10 -49.50 30.43 11.93
C ARG A 10 -49.72 31.23 10.62
N ARG A 11 -49.61 30.45 9.52
CA ARG A 11 -50.31 30.51 8.18
C ARG A 11 -49.82 31.57 7.17
N ARG A 12 -49.95 31.38 5.83
CA ARG A 12 -49.88 30.20 4.91
C ARG A 12 -50.02 30.75 3.46
N SER A 13 -49.20 30.29 2.49
CA SER A 13 -49.45 30.35 1.02
C SER A 13 -49.39 31.73 0.30
N PRO A 14 -49.29 31.80 -1.05
CA PRO A 14 -48.39 31.05 -1.96
C PRO A 14 -47.84 31.83 -3.22
N ALA A 15 -46.93 31.18 -3.96
CA ALA A 15 -46.79 31.10 -5.45
C ALA A 15 -46.28 32.28 -6.36
N SER A 16 -45.38 31.89 -7.28
CA SER A 16 -45.19 32.36 -8.69
C SER A 16 -44.65 33.78 -8.99
N ALA A 17 -43.88 34.06 -10.06
CA ALA A 17 -43.17 33.24 -11.06
C ALA A 17 -42.14 34.10 -11.86
N LEU A 18 -41.25 33.45 -12.64
CA LEU A 18 -40.42 33.90 -13.78
C LEU A 18 -40.16 35.42 -14.03
N THR A 19 -38.91 35.79 -14.34
CA THR A 19 -38.38 35.97 -15.73
C THR A 19 -36.91 36.43 -15.69
N ALA A 20 -36.11 36.06 -16.70
CA ALA A 20 -34.69 36.45 -16.83
C ALA A 20 -34.49 37.89 -17.34
N VAL A 21 -33.28 38.44 -17.14
CA VAL A 21 -32.49 39.14 -18.19
C VAL A 21 -31.09 39.46 -17.66
N VAL A 22 -30.09 39.36 -18.54
CA VAL A 22 -28.67 39.66 -18.29
C VAL A 22 -28.45 41.17 -18.13
N ALA A 23 -27.66 41.58 -17.13
CA ALA A 23 -27.08 42.93 -17.07
C ALA A 23 -25.65 42.89 -16.49
N THR A 24 -24.70 43.37 -17.28
CA THR A 24 -23.32 43.64 -16.87
C THR A 24 -23.27 44.77 -15.84
N ALA A 25 -22.51 44.58 -14.75
CA ALA A 25 -22.27 45.62 -13.75
C ALA A 25 -20.76 45.81 -13.54
N ALA A 26 -20.27 47.02 -13.81
CA ALA A 26 -18.90 47.41 -13.54
C ALA A 26 -18.69 47.63 -12.03
N LEU A 27 -17.62 47.04 -11.49
CA LEU A 27 -17.18 47.29 -10.11
C LEU A 27 -16.51 48.66 -9.99
N GLY A 28 -17.31 49.67 -9.64
CA GLY A 28 -16.81 50.97 -9.22
C GLY A 28 -16.23 50.90 -7.81
N ALA A 29 -14.97 51.30 -7.64
CA ALA A 29 -14.32 51.34 -6.34
C ALA A 29 -14.89 52.46 -5.45
N GLY A 30 -15.45 52.09 -4.29
CA GLY A 30 -15.87 53.03 -3.24
C GLY A 30 -15.04 52.83 -1.97
N LEU A 31 -14.08 53.72 -1.70
CA LEU A 31 -13.39 53.75 -0.41
C LEU A 31 -14.35 54.27 0.68
N ALA A 32 -14.69 53.40 1.63
CA ALA A 32 -15.32 53.82 2.89
C ALA A 32 -14.24 54.29 3.87
N VAL A 33 -14.11 55.60 4.07
CA VAL A 33 -13.25 56.17 5.12
C VAL A 33 -13.97 56.09 6.46
N LEU A 34 -13.46 55.26 7.37
CA LEU A 34 -13.88 55.22 8.77
C LEU A 34 -13.03 56.20 9.62
N PRO A 35 -13.61 56.87 10.64
CA PRO A 35 -12.89 57.85 11.43
C PRO A 35 -11.89 57.19 12.40
N ALA A 36 -10.68 57.73 12.49
CA ALA A 36 -9.68 57.29 13.45
C ALA A 36 -10.09 57.64 14.89
N GLY A 37 -10.27 56.63 15.73
CA GLY A 37 -10.33 56.81 17.19
C GLY A 37 -8.95 57.19 17.76
N PRO A 38 -8.89 57.80 18.96
CA PRO A 38 -7.62 58.19 19.56
C PRO A 38 -6.76 56.95 19.84
N ALA A 39 -5.51 56.98 19.37
CA ALA A 39 -4.58 55.87 19.56
C ALA A 39 -4.33 55.64 21.06
N ALA A 40 -4.74 54.49 21.57
CA ALA A 40 -4.27 54.00 22.85
C ALA A 40 -2.75 53.81 22.75
N ALA A 41 -2.00 54.46 23.64
CA ALA A 41 -0.55 54.31 23.69
C ALA A 41 -0.18 52.91 24.17
N GLY A 42 -0.08 51.96 23.24
CA GLY A 42 0.40 50.61 23.50
C GLY A 42 1.79 50.64 24.13
N SER A 43 2.02 49.73 25.07
CA SER A 43 3.34 49.49 25.65
C SER A 43 4.36 49.19 24.55
N ARG A 44 5.56 49.78 24.63
CA ARG A 44 6.70 49.54 23.70
C ARG A 44 7.29 48.11 23.79
N GLY A 45 6.52 47.13 24.29
CA GLY A 45 6.96 45.76 24.54
C GLY A 45 6.48 44.72 23.52
N ASP A 46 5.53 45.05 22.64
CA ASP A 46 4.85 44.05 21.79
C ASP A 46 5.27 44.05 20.32
N GLU A 47 6.05 45.03 19.86
CA GLU A 47 6.49 45.12 18.46
C GLU A 47 7.60 44.10 18.17
N ALA A 48 7.47 43.28 17.13
CA ALA A 48 8.48 42.26 16.78
C ALA A 48 9.83 42.90 16.38
N VAL A 49 10.93 42.16 16.58
CA VAL A 49 12.24 42.50 16.00
C VAL A 49 12.27 41.91 14.59
N THR A 50 12.08 42.76 13.58
CA THR A 50 12.00 42.31 12.17
C THR A 50 13.31 42.48 11.43
N PHE A 51 13.77 41.41 10.78
CA PHE A 51 14.82 41.39 9.77
C PHE A 51 14.22 41.07 8.39
N HIS A 52 14.89 41.54 7.34
CA HIS A 52 14.52 41.26 5.95
C HIS A 52 15.68 40.63 5.19
N VAL A 53 15.36 39.69 4.31
CA VAL A 53 16.31 39.00 3.42
C VAL A 53 15.80 39.12 1.98
N SER A 54 16.68 39.39 1.01
CA SER A 54 16.34 39.48 -0.41
C SER A 54 17.53 39.01 -1.26
N PRO A 55 17.33 38.35 -2.42
CA PRO A 55 18.44 37.96 -3.29
C PRO A 55 19.30 39.16 -3.76
N HIS A 56 18.72 40.37 -3.73
CA HIS A 56 19.39 41.63 -4.08
C HIS A 56 19.97 42.40 -2.87
N GLY A 57 19.90 41.83 -1.66
CA GLY A 57 20.41 42.44 -0.42
C GLY A 57 21.94 42.47 -0.30
N ASP A 58 22.44 42.87 0.88
CA ASP A 58 23.87 42.85 1.24
C ASP A 58 24.03 42.38 2.68
N ASP A 59 24.85 41.35 2.90
CA ASP A 59 25.07 40.78 4.24
C ASP A 59 25.87 41.70 5.18
N ARG A 60 26.49 42.75 4.63
CA ARG A 60 27.07 43.86 5.40
C ARG A 60 26.03 44.87 5.92
N ALA A 61 24.78 44.76 5.49
CA ALA A 61 23.70 45.62 5.94
C ALA A 61 23.24 45.32 7.38
N LYS A 62 22.18 45.98 7.82
CA LYS A 62 21.53 45.74 9.12
C LYS A 62 20.27 44.86 9.03
N GLY A 63 19.87 44.45 7.83
CA GLY A 63 18.67 43.64 7.62
C GLY A 63 17.35 44.39 7.78
N SER A 64 17.33 45.72 7.59
CA SER A 64 16.06 46.47 7.58
C SER A 64 15.36 46.36 6.23
N ALA A 65 14.06 46.68 6.14
CA ALA A 65 13.29 46.61 4.88
C ALA A 65 13.98 47.34 3.71
N ALA A 66 14.55 48.51 3.97
CA ALA A 66 15.27 49.31 2.96
C ALA A 66 16.71 48.84 2.67
N LYS A 67 17.29 47.97 3.52
CA LYS A 67 18.64 47.40 3.38
C LYS A 67 18.67 45.96 3.92
N PRO A 68 18.02 45.02 3.19
CA PRO A 68 17.90 43.63 3.61
C PRO A 68 19.27 42.92 3.56
N PHE A 69 19.38 41.83 4.32
CA PHE A 69 20.45 40.85 4.14
C PHE A 69 20.29 40.14 2.79
N ARG A 70 21.37 39.52 2.29
CA ARG A 70 21.34 38.69 1.09
C ARG A 70 21.02 37.23 1.39
N THR A 71 21.54 36.72 2.51
CA THR A 71 21.51 35.29 2.85
C THR A 71 20.68 35.00 4.11
N LEU A 72 20.16 33.77 4.20
CA LEU A 72 19.40 33.30 5.36
C LEU A 72 20.34 33.04 6.55
N GLU A 73 21.56 32.57 6.27
CA GLU A 73 22.69 32.41 7.18
C GLU A 73 22.96 33.71 7.94
N ARG A 74 23.07 34.83 7.22
CA ARG A 74 23.28 36.16 7.82
C ARG A 74 22.09 36.62 8.67
N ALA A 75 20.87 36.32 8.25
CA ALA A 75 19.68 36.58 9.06
C ALA A 75 19.69 35.75 10.34
N GLN A 76 20.06 34.47 10.28
CA GLN A 76 20.17 33.58 11.43
C GLN A 76 21.20 34.07 12.45
N GLU A 77 22.37 34.54 12.01
CA GLU A 77 23.35 35.20 12.89
C GLU A 77 22.75 36.44 13.60
N ALA A 78 21.97 37.25 12.87
CA ALA A 78 21.31 38.42 13.42
C ALA A 78 20.19 38.04 14.42
N VAL A 79 19.45 36.97 14.16
CA VAL A 79 18.47 36.37 15.08
C VAL A 79 19.17 35.87 16.35
N ARG A 80 20.21 35.03 16.24
CA ARG A 80 21.01 34.53 17.39
C ARG A 80 21.57 35.67 18.24
N THR A 81 22.08 36.72 17.59
CA THR A 81 22.58 37.93 18.26
C THR A 81 21.45 38.70 18.97
N SER A 82 20.28 38.74 18.36
CA SER A 82 19.09 39.39 18.92
C SER A 82 18.54 38.60 20.09
N LEU A 83 18.36 37.29 20.00
CA LEU A 83 17.84 36.43 21.07
C LEU A 83 18.66 36.53 22.36
N ARG A 84 20.01 36.57 22.25
CA ARG A 84 20.93 36.79 23.39
C ARG A 84 20.66 38.09 24.17
N LYS A 85 19.93 39.05 23.59
CA LYS A 85 19.45 40.28 24.25
C LYS A 85 17.93 40.29 24.48
N GLY A 86 17.16 39.93 23.45
CA GLY A 86 15.71 40.06 23.32
C GLY A 86 14.87 39.04 24.07
N VAL A 87 15.43 37.88 24.46
CA VAL A 87 14.75 36.98 25.43
C VAL A 87 14.54 37.69 26.78
N ARG A 88 15.38 38.69 27.12
CA ARG A 88 15.16 39.57 28.29
C ARG A 88 14.04 40.60 28.08
N GLU A 89 13.69 40.91 26.83
CA GLU A 89 12.66 41.90 26.45
C GLU A 89 11.31 41.27 26.07
N ARG A 90 11.25 39.94 25.90
CA ARG A 90 10.04 39.15 25.56
C ARG A 90 9.38 39.51 24.21
N ARG A 91 10.17 39.97 23.23
CA ARG A 91 9.68 40.36 21.90
C ARG A 91 9.85 39.23 20.88
N PRO A 92 8.86 38.92 20.02
CA PRO A 92 9.02 38.01 18.89
C PRO A 92 10.13 38.48 17.93
N VAL A 93 10.71 37.54 17.17
CA VAL A 93 11.71 37.85 16.14
C VAL A 93 11.24 37.32 14.79
N ASP A 94 11.09 38.21 13.82
CA ASP A 94 10.58 37.90 12.48
C ASP A 94 11.69 38.07 11.44
N VAL A 95 11.77 37.15 10.50
CA VAL A 95 12.62 37.22 9.31
C VAL A 95 11.72 37.13 8.09
N VAL A 96 11.50 38.28 7.45
CA VAL A 96 10.71 38.39 6.22
C VAL A 96 11.63 38.15 5.02
N VAL A 97 11.40 37.07 4.30
CA VAL A 97 12.18 36.66 3.13
C VAL A 97 11.44 37.10 1.88
N HIS A 98 12.05 37.97 1.08
CA HIS A 98 11.48 38.50 -0.16
C HIS A 98 11.71 37.55 -1.33
N GLY A 99 10.89 37.68 -2.37
CA GLY A 99 10.78 36.72 -3.47
C GLY A 99 12.07 36.47 -4.25
N GLY A 100 12.19 35.24 -4.76
CA GLY A 100 13.29 34.76 -5.60
C GLY A 100 13.92 33.46 -5.09
N THR A 101 14.98 33.02 -5.76
CA THR A 101 15.63 31.72 -5.52
C THR A 101 16.90 31.85 -4.67
N TYR A 102 16.87 31.23 -3.49
CA TYR A 102 17.99 31.07 -2.57
C TYR A 102 18.60 29.68 -2.76
N ARG A 103 19.74 29.61 -3.44
CA ARG A 103 20.48 28.36 -3.65
C ARG A 103 21.42 28.11 -2.48
N LEU A 104 21.11 27.10 -1.68
CA LEU A 104 21.87 26.73 -0.49
C LEU A 104 23.09 25.90 -0.90
N ARG A 105 24.27 26.31 -0.43
CA ARG A 105 25.56 25.60 -0.71
C ARG A 105 25.86 24.49 0.30
N SER A 106 25.08 24.47 1.37
CA SER A 106 25.13 23.57 2.52
C SER A 106 23.79 23.70 3.25
N THR A 107 23.35 22.65 3.95
CA THR A 107 22.18 22.68 4.83
C THR A 107 22.24 23.87 5.82
N LEU A 108 21.14 24.59 5.98
CA LEU A 108 21.00 25.66 6.98
C LEU A 108 20.61 25.05 8.33
N GLU A 109 21.55 25.01 9.27
CA GLU A 109 21.36 24.39 10.59
C GLU A 109 20.86 25.39 11.66
N PHE A 110 19.65 25.17 12.16
CA PHE A 110 19.09 25.77 13.36
C PHE A 110 19.33 24.86 14.57
N THR A 111 19.64 25.46 15.71
CA THR A 111 20.01 24.77 16.96
C THR A 111 19.27 25.40 18.14
N ALA A 112 19.49 24.90 19.36
CA ALA A 112 18.93 25.53 20.57
C ALA A 112 19.28 27.04 20.73
N ALA A 113 20.33 27.53 20.05
CA ALA A 113 20.67 28.96 20.01
C ALA A 113 19.68 29.82 19.18
N ASP A 114 18.81 29.19 18.40
CA ASP A 114 17.78 29.81 17.55
C ASP A 114 16.38 29.71 18.18
N SER A 115 16.26 29.08 19.34
CA SER A 115 14.99 28.88 20.05
C SER A 115 14.32 30.19 20.46
N GLY A 116 13.04 30.31 20.14
CA GLY A 116 12.15 31.29 20.73
C GLY A 116 11.59 30.84 22.08
N THR A 117 10.54 31.54 22.54
CA THR A 117 9.69 31.12 23.65
C THR A 117 8.21 31.26 23.24
N ALA A 118 7.28 30.63 23.95
CA ALA A 118 5.84 30.79 23.69
C ALA A 118 5.34 32.26 23.70
N LYS A 119 6.08 33.22 24.29
CA LYS A 119 5.77 34.66 24.28
C LYS A 119 6.61 35.48 23.30
N ALA A 120 7.69 34.89 22.79
CA ALA A 120 8.65 35.51 21.89
C ALA A 120 9.15 34.44 20.89
N PRO A 121 8.30 33.98 19.97
CA PRO A 121 8.67 32.98 18.97
C PRO A 121 9.63 33.57 17.94
N VAL A 122 10.31 32.69 17.20
CA VAL A 122 11.13 33.04 16.04
C VAL A 122 10.40 32.58 14.78
N ARG A 123 10.23 33.47 13.80
CA ARG A 123 9.45 33.18 12.58
C ARG A 123 10.23 33.58 11.35
N TYR A 124 10.47 32.64 10.44
CA TYR A 124 10.94 32.88 9.10
C TYR A 124 9.74 32.73 8.18
N VAL A 125 9.37 33.81 7.50
CA VAL A 125 8.15 33.89 6.67
C VAL A 125 8.51 34.46 5.31
N ALA A 126 7.92 33.93 4.24
CA ALA A 126 7.93 34.61 2.96
C ALA A 126 7.18 35.95 3.05
N ALA A 127 7.61 36.93 2.26
CA ALA A 127 6.91 38.20 2.12
C ALA A 127 5.50 37.96 1.52
N PRO A 128 4.44 38.62 2.01
CA PRO A 128 3.07 38.32 1.59
C PRO A 128 2.86 38.44 0.07
N GLY A 129 2.51 37.31 -0.57
CA GLY A 129 2.28 37.22 -2.02
C GLY A 129 3.55 37.08 -2.87
N GLU A 130 4.73 36.95 -2.27
CA GLU A 130 6.00 36.76 -2.97
C GLU A 130 6.44 35.28 -2.92
N HIS A 131 6.89 34.75 -4.06
CA HIS A 131 7.34 33.36 -4.18
C HIS A 131 8.82 33.22 -3.78
N VAL A 132 9.09 32.49 -2.70
CA VAL A 132 10.44 32.29 -2.14
C VAL A 132 10.85 30.83 -2.33
N VAL A 133 11.86 30.59 -3.16
CA VAL A 133 12.36 29.23 -3.43
C VAL A 133 13.66 28.98 -2.67
N LEU A 134 13.67 27.97 -1.80
CA LEU A 134 14.86 27.41 -1.18
C LEU A 134 15.26 26.17 -1.99
N SER A 135 16.40 26.24 -2.65
CA SER A 135 16.86 25.24 -3.61
C SER A 135 18.19 24.62 -3.15
N GLY A 136 18.26 23.29 -3.21
CA GLY A 136 19.51 22.53 -3.06
C GLY A 136 20.31 22.43 -4.36
N GLY A 137 19.86 23.13 -5.40
CA GLY A 137 20.37 23.03 -6.75
C GLY A 137 21.37 24.10 -7.13
N ARG A 138 22.21 23.78 -8.11
CA ARG A 138 23.16 24.72 -8.70
C ARG A 138 22.72 25.08 -10.12
N ALA A 139 22.66 26.36 -10.42
CA ALA A 139 22.47 26.84 -11.78
C ALA A 139 23.74 26.58 -12.62
N LEU A 140 23.55 25.95 -13.78
CA LEU A 140 24.59 25.69 -14.78
C LEU A 140 24.45 26.67 -15.95
N ALA A 141 25.56 26.88 -16.67
CA ALA A 141 25.59 27.62 -17.94
C ALA A 141 26.23 26.74 -19.04
N PRO A 142 25.62 25.58 -19.38
CA PRO A 142 26.20 24.61 -20.29
C PRO A 142 26.36 25.17 -21.71
N ARG A 143 27.56 25.00 -22.27
CA ARG A 143 27.84 25.36 -23.68
C ARG A 143 27.61 24.14 -24.57
N TRP A 144 26.35 23.88 -24.87
CA TRP A 144 25.90 22.74 -25.66
C TRP A 144 26.54 22.68 -27.05
N ARG A 145 26.83 21.46 -27.48
CA ARG A 145 27.31 21.09 -28.82
C ARG A 145 26.56 19.83 -29.26
N SER A 146 26.37 19.62 -30.55
CA SER A 146 25.84 18.34 -31.04
C SER A 146 26.83 17.21 -30.75
N TYR A 147 26.33 16.06 -30.31
CA TYR A 147 27.12 14.85 -30.06
C TYR A 147 26.82 13.78 -31.12
N SER A 148 25.61 13.22 -31.10
CA SER A 148 25.13 12.22 -32.05
C SER A 148 23.61 12.31 -32.15
N GLY A 149 23.05 12.28 -33.37
CA GLY A 149 21.61 12.49 -33.59
C GLY A 149 21.10 13.78 -32.91
N THR A 150 20.07 13.64 -32.09
CA THR A 150 19.48 14.73 -31.30
C THR A 150 20.31 15.09 -30.06
N VAL A 151 21.10 14.15 -29.52
CA VAL A 151 21.83 14.28 -28.26
C VAL A 151 22.85 15.43 -28.32
N LYS A 152 22.82 16.26 -27.28
CA LYS A 152 23.74 17.35 -27.02
C LYS A 152 24.75 16.96 -25.93
N VAL A 153 25.91 17.60 -25.95
CA VAL A 153 26.93 17.48 -24.91
C VAL A 153 27.43 18.86 -24.48
N ALA A 154 27.66 19.04 -23.17
CA ALA A 154 28.31 20.19 -22.60
C ALA A 154 29.42 19.76 -21.63
N ASP A 155 30.47 20.56 -21.54
CA ASP A 155 31.47 20.45 -20.47
C ASP A 155 30.98 21.32 -19.30
N ILE A 156 30.84 20.71 -18.12
CA ILE A 156 30.37 21.38 -16.89
C ILE A 156 31.39 21.24 -15.73
N GLY A 157 32.58 20.71 -16.01
CA GLY A 157 33.57 20.32 -15.01
C GLY A 157 33.38 18.89 -14.51
N ALA A 158 34.48 18.27 -14.09
CA ALA A 158 34.53 16.88 -13.60
C ALA A 158 34.26 16.78 -12.10
N GLY A 159 33.80 15.61 -11.65
CA GLY A 159 33.65 15.28 -10.24
C GLY A 159 32.47 15.95 -9.51
N LEU A 160 31.54 16.59 -10.22
CA LEU A 160 30.32 17.12 -9.60
C LEU A 160 29.45 15.97 -9.03
N ASP A 161 28.64 16.28 -8.03
CA ASP A 161 27.77 15.30 -7.37
C ASP A 161 26.32 15.77 -7.46
N PHE A 162 25.55 15.13 -8.35
CA PHE A 162 24.13 15.38 -8.56
C PHE A 162 23.46 14.18 -9.23
N ASP A 163 22.20 13.93 -8.89
CA ASP A 163 21.34 12.84 -9.40
C ASP A 163 20.00 13.33 -9.97
N GLY A 164 19.82 14.65 -10.00
CA GLY A 164 18.72 15.37 -10.62
C GLY A 164 19.26 16.46 -11.53
N LEU A 165 18.75 16.51 -12.76
CA LEU A 165 18.90 17.61 -13.70
C LEU A 165 17.52 18.22 -13.93
N PHE A 166 17.44 19.54 -14.04
CA PHE A 166 16.21 20.29 -14.23
C PHE A 166 16.35 21.22 -15.42
N LEU A 167 15.29 21.28 -16.23
CA LEU A 167 15.16 22.18 -17.38
C LEU A 167 13.97 23.11 -17.12
N ASP A 168 14.24 24.41 -16.98
CA ASP A 168 13.27 25.45 -16.60
C ASP A 168 12.46 25.18 -15.32
N GLY A 169 12.93 24.27 -14.48
CA GLY A 169 12.31 23.86 -13.21
C GLY A 169 11.63 22.48 -13.27
N GLN A 170 11.61 21.84 -14.44
CA GLN A 170 11.07 20.48 -14.62
C GLN A 170 12.20 19.45 -14.58
N ARG A 171 12.09 18.46 -13.70
CA ARG A 171 13.06 17.36 -13.56
C ARG A 171 13.17 16.57 -14.87
N GLN A 172 14.39 16.21 -15.24
CA GLN A 172 14.74 15.43 -16.43
C GLN A 172 15.14 13.99 -16.04
N THR A 173 14.87 13.03 -16.92
CA THR A 173 15.01 11.59 -16.68
C THR A 173 16.47 11.15 -16.77
N LEU A 174 16.98 10.36 -15.81
CA LEU A 174 18.28 9.69 -16.03
C LEU A 174 18.12 8.65 -17.14
N ALA A 175 19.06 8.63 -18.09
CA ALA A 175 19.15 7.64 -19.18
C ALA A 175 18.88 6.22 -18.67
N ARG A 176 17.81 5.58 -19.16
CA ARG A 176 17.22 4.39 -18.56
C ARG A 176 16.66 3.40 -19.58
N TYR A 177 16.55 2.15 -19.16
CA TYR A 177 15.78 1.13 -19.89
C TYR A 177 14.77 0.40 -18.99
N PRO A 178 13.51 0.22 -19.47
CA PRO A 178 12.96 0.86 -20.66
C PRO A 178 12.82 2.37 -20.46
N ASP A 179 12.74 3.08 -21.59
CA ASP A 179 12.42 4.50 -21.71
C ASP A 179 11.21 4.85 -20.81
N HIS A 180 11.16 6.07 -20.30
CA HIS A 180 10.06 6.48 -19.44
C HIS A 180 8.74 6.65 -20.20
N ASP A 181 7.74 5.82 -19.87
CA ASP A 181 6.37 5.91 -20.37
C ASP A 181 5.41 6.35 -19.24
N PRO A 182 4.82 7.56 -19.31
CA PRO A 182 3.85 8.03 -18.32
C PRO A 182 2.50 7.28 -18.35
N SER A 183 2.24 6.44 -19.35
CA SER A 183 1.05 5.57 -19.38
C SER A 183 1.21 4.29 -18.57
N THR A 184 2.46 3.92 -18.24
CA THR A 184 2.77 2.73 -17.43
C THR A 184 2.86 3.09 -15.94
N THR A 185 1.96 2.54 -15.13
CA THR A 185 1.90 2.86 -13.68
C THR A 185 3.16 2.45 -12.92
N ILE A 186 3.66 1.23 -13.11
CA ILE A 186 4.81 0.69 -12.37
C ILE A 186 6.11 1.27 -12.92
N LEU A 187 6.87 1.97 -12.07
CA LEU A 187 8.21 2.53 -12.32
C LEU A 187 8.29 3.52 -13.52
N GLY A 188 7.15 3.98 -14.06
CA GLY A 188 7.08 4.71 -15.33
C GLY A 188 7.65 3.90 -16.50
N GLY A 189 7.51 2.56 -16.48
CA GLY A 189 8.09 1.63 -17.43
C GLY A 189 8.98 0.58 -16.75
N TYR A 190 8.84 -0.68 -17.14
CA TYR A 190 9.62 -1.82 -16.64
C TYR A 190 9.85 -2.87 -17.74
N ALA A 191 10.91 -3.67 -17.62
CA ALA A 191 11.21 -4.74 -18.55
C ALA A 191 11.93 -5.91 -17.88
N ALA A 192 11.48 -7.14 -18.15
CA ALA A 192 12.10 -8.34 -17.63
C ALA A 192 13.57 -8.50 -18.09
N ASP A 193 13.95 -8.00 -19.27
CA ASP A 193 15.31 -8.08 -19.80
C ASP A 193 16.23 -6.92 -19.38
N ALA A 194 15.78 -5.99 -18.53
CA ALA A 194 16.53 -4.78 -18.14
C ALA A 194 17.93 -5.05 -17.56
N ILE A 195 18.15 -6.23 -16.98
CA ILE A 195 19.44 -6.72 -16.46
C ILE A 195 19.91 -8.02 -17.12
N SER A 196 19.46 -8.30 -18.35
CA SER A 196 19.87 -9.46 -19.14
C SER A 196 21.34 -9.35 -19.59
N ALA A 197 22.02 -10.49 -19.73
CA ALA A 197 23.41 -10.52 -20.20
C ALA A 197 23.59 -9.87 -21.58
N GLN A 198 22.59 -10.02 -22.47
CA GLN A 198 22.54 -9.40 -23.79
C GLN A 198 22.51 -7.86 -23.70
N ARG A 199 21.80 -7.30 -22.71
CA ARG A 199 21.71 -5.86 -22.49
C ARG A 199 22.98 -5.31 -21.84
N VAL A 200 23.44 -5.95 -20.77
CA VAL A 200 24.68 -5.60 -20.03
C VAL A 200 25.90 -5.59 -20.96
N ALA A 201 25.98 -6.54 -21.91
CA ALA A 201 27.07 -6.61 -22.89
C ALA A 201 27.18 -5.38 -23.82
N ARG A 202 26.17 -4.49 -23.86
CA ARG A 202 26.21 -3.23 -24.62
C ARG A 202 26.88 -2.11 -23.83
N TRP A 203 26.88 -2.17 -22.50
CA TRP A 203 27.32 -1.10 -21.62
C TRP A 203 28.85 -1.02 -21.56
N LYS A 204 29.43 0.16 -21.86
CA LYS A 204 30.90 0.31 -21.78
C LYS A 204 31.41 0.39 -20.35
N ASN A 205 30.58 0.87 -19.42
CA ASN A 205 30.87 0.85 -18.00
C ASN A 205 29.63 0.45 -17.19
N PRO A 206 29.39 -0.86 -16.98
CA PRO A 206 28.28 -1.37 -16.18
C PRO A 206 28.20 -0.79 -14.77
N THR A 207 29.31 -0.35 -14.17
CA THR A 207 29.35 0.14 -12.78
C THR A 207 28.72 1.51 -12.55
N THR A 208 28.27 2.20 -13.61
CA THR A 208 27.41 3.39 -13.45
C THR A 208 25.94 3.05 -13.24
N ALA A 209 25.53 1.83 -13.62
CA ALA A 209 24.13 1.42 -13.64
C ALA A 209 23.53 1.32 -12.24
N LEU A 210 22.32 1.87 -12.12
CA LEU A 210 21.46 1.77 -10.94
C LEU A 210 20.25 0.92 -11.35
N VAL A 211 20.02 -0.18 -10.64
CA VAL A 211 18.88 -1.08 -10.89
C VAL A 211 17.79 -0.76 -9.88
N ARG A 212 16.57 -0.51 -10.36
CA ARG A 212 15.38 -0.32 -9.54
C ARG A 212 14.35 -1.35 -9.93
N GLY A 213 13.61 -1.86 -8.96
CA GLY A 213 12.43 -2.66 -9.23
C GLY A 213 11.56 -2.79 -8.01
N LEU A 214 10.54 -3.62 -8.11
CA LEU A 214 9.74 -4.01 -6.97
C LEU A 214 10.40 -5.16 -6.21
N HIS A 215 10.06 -5.25 -4.93
CA HIS A 215 10.17 -6.45 -4.11
C HIS A 215 9.51 -7.64 -4.85
N ASP A 216 9.99 -8.88 -4.66
CA ASP A 216 9.46 -10.07 -5.37
C ASP A 216 7.94 -10.29 -5.20
N GLY A 217 7.39 -10.15 -3.98
CA GLY A 217 5.94 -10.08 -3.71
C GLY A 217 5.28 -8.72 -3.92
N MET A 218 5.95 -7.78 -4.59
CA MET A 218 5.51 -6.40 -4.84
C MET A 218 5.18 -5.57 -3.57
N TRP A 219 5.71 -5.95 -2.40
CA TRP A 219 5.51 -5.26 -1.11
C TRP A 219 6.39 -4.00 -0.92
N GLY A 220 6.69 -3.26 -2.00
CA GLY A 220 7.55 -2.08 -1.98
C GLY A 220 8.65 -2.08 -3.05
N GLY A 221 9.60 -1.17 -2.92
CA GLY A 221 10.79 -1.09 -3.77
C GLY A 221 11.87 -2.08 -3.35
N ASN A 222 12.76 -2.42 -4.27
CA ASN A 222 13.99 -3.18 -4.01
C ASN A 222 15.08 -2.77 -5.03
N SER A 223 16.07 -2.01 -4.59
CA SER A 223 17.02 -1.30 -5.47
C SER A 223 18.48 -1.70 -5.23
N PHE A 224 19.28 -1.69 -6.30
CA PHE A 224 20.64 -2.23 -6.31
C PHE A 224 21.60 -1.34 -7.11
N LYS A 225 22.85 -1.23 -6.65
CA LYS A 225 23.96 -0.68 -7.44
C LYS A 225 24.67 -1.82 -8.18
N VAL A 226 25.06 -1.60 -9.44
CA VAL A 226 25.88 -2.57 -10.17
C VAL A 226 27.35 -2.39 -9.78
N THR A 227 27.98 -3.43 -9.20
CA THR A 227 29.40 -3.40 -8.79
C THR A 227 30.34 -4.02 -9.82
N GLY A 228 29.80 -4.81 -10.74
CA GLY A 228 30.57 -5.56 -11.73
C GLY A 228 29.66 -6.38 -12.64
N VAL A 229 30.26 -7.32 -13.38
CA VAL A 229 29.55 -8.27 -14.24
C VAL A 229 30.01 -9.68 -13.88
N LYS A 230 29.07 -10.60 -13.71
CA LYS A 230 29.32 -12.01 -13.37
C LYS A 230 29.82 -12.78 -14.60
N ALA A 231 30.31 -13.99 -14.37
CA ALA A 231 30.79 -14.88 -15.42
C ALA A 231 29.71 -15.30 -16.45
N ASP A 232 28.43 -15.19 -16.10
CA ASP A 232 27.28 -15.43 -16.99
C ASP A 232 26.86 -14.19 -17.82
N GLY A 233 27.53 -13.05 -17.62
CA GLY A 233 27.23 -11.77 -18.27
C GLY A 233 26.14 -10.94 -17.58
N THR A 234 25.48 -11.43 -16.53
CA THR A 234 24.51 -10.67 -15.73
C THR A 234 25.22 -9.72 -14.74
N PRO A 235 24.58 -8.66 -14.22
CA PRO A 235 25.27 -7.74 -13.32
C PRO A 235 25.50 -8.36 -11.95
N GLU A 236 26.60 -7.97 -11.32
CA GLU A 236 26.81 -8.13 -9.88
C GLU A 236 26.09 -6.98 -9.15
N LEU A 237 25.23 -7.31 -8.18
CA LEU A 237 24.28 -6.39 -7.57
C LEU A 237 24.56 -6.23 -6.07
N ALA A 238 24.76 -4.99 -5.63
CA ALA A 238 24.82 -4.61 -4.22
C ALA A 238 23.51 -3.94 -3.81
N TRP A 239 22.76 -4.56 -2.89
CA TRP A 239 21.49 -4.06 -2.39
C TRP A 239 21.65 -2.74 -1.62
N VAL A 240 20.69 -1.82 -1.77
CA VAL A 240 20.68 -0.51 -1.10
C VAL A 240 20.09 -0.57 0.31
N GLY A 241 19.22 -1.54 0.60
CA GLY A 241 18.50 -1.63 1.87
C GLY A 241 17.21 -0.81 1.91
N ASP A 242 16.62 -0.47 0.76
CA ASP A 242 15.39 0.32 0.59
C ASP A 242 14.09 -0.44 0.96
N ASN A 243 14.22 -1.61 1.58
CA ASN A 243 13.14 -2.39 2.18
C ASN A 243 13.67 -3.06 3.47
N ASN A 244 12.82 -3.30 4.47
CA ASN A 244 13.24 -3.96 5.71
C ASN A 244 13.43 -5.48 5.51
N ARG A 245 12.68 -6.09 4.59
CA ARG A 245 12.81 -7.49 4.18
C ARG A 245 13.80 -7.61 3.02
N GLY A 246 14.88 -8.38 3.23
CA GLY A 246 15.92 -8.64 2.23
C GLY A 246 15.52 -9.71 1.21
N SER A 247 14.45 -9.44 0.46
CA SER A 247 13.87 -10.33 -0.56
C SER A 247 14.54 -10.15 -1.94
N GLY A 248 14.07 -10.90 -2.93
CA GLY A 248 14.53 -10.79 -4.30
C GLY A 248 14.00 -9.55 -5.03
N LEU A 249 14.68 -9.18 -6.12
CA LEU A 249 14.16 -8.27 -7.14
C LEU A 249 13.10 -9.01 -7.97
N HIS A 250 11.95 -8.38 -8.22
CA HIS A 250 10.90 -8.96 -9.06
C HIS A 250 11.44 -9.35 -10.46
N SER A 251 10.96 -10.47 -11.01
CA SER A 251 11.39 -11.01 -12.31
C SER A 251 11.06 -10.09 -13.49
N THR A 252 9.84 -9.55 -13.52
CA THR A 252 9.32 -8.63 -14.55
C THR A 252 9.46 -7.14 -14.20
N TYR A 253 8.98 -6.69 -13.03
CA TYR A 253 8.88 -5.27 -12.65
C TYR A 253 10.23 -4.67 -12.21
N ARG A 254 11.12 -4.46 -13.18
CA ARG A 254 12.46 -3.89 -12.99
C ARG A 254 12.88 -2.98 -14.15
N MET A 255 13.76 -2.05 -13.85
CA MET A 255 14.37 -1.09 -14.78
C MET A 255 15.85 -0.89 -14.42
N VAL A 256 16.61 -0.30 -15.34
CA VAL A 256 17.96 0.20 -15.09
C VAL A 256 18.02 1.68 -15.47
N GLU A 257 18.75 2.50 -14.71
CA GLU A 257 19.02 3.91 -15.02
C GLU A 257 20.51 4.25 -14.84
N ASN A 258 20.89 5.46 -15.27
CA ASN A 258 22.26 5.99 -15.21
C ASN A 258 23.27 5.20 -16.08
N VAL A 259 22.85 4.83 -17.30
CA VAL A 259 23.70 4.13 -18.28
C VAL A 259 23.77 4.94 -19.57
N PHE A 260 24.99 5.28 -20.02
CA PHE A 260 25.18 6.09 -21.21
C PHE A 260 24.65 5.46 -22.50
N GLU A 261 24.71 4.13 -22.61
CA GLU A 261 24.19 3.39 -23.76
C GLU A 261 22.65 3.21 -23.77
N GLU A 262 21.94 3.67 -22.73
CA GLU A 262 20.47 3.78 -22.68
C GLU A 262 20.06 5.27 -22.69
N LEU A 263 20.81 6.13 -23.39
CA LEU A 263 20.47 7.54 -23.63
C LEU A 263 19.92 7.69 -25.06
N ASP A 264 18.65 7.37 -25.25
CA ASP A 264 18.00 7.33 -26.57
C ASP A 264 16.57 7.90 -26.62
N ALA A 265 15.98 8.33 -25.50
CA ALA A 265 14.67 8.97 -25.44
C ALA A 265 14.71 10.50 -25.13
N PRO A 266 13.73 11.30 -25.61
CA PRO A 266 13.64 12.73 -25.29
C PRO A 266 13.42 13.00 -23.79
N GLY A 267 14.18 13.96 -23.24
CA GLY A 267 14.17 14.30 -21.82
C GLY A 267 15.22 13.53 -20.99
N GLU A 268 15.95 12.60 -21.59
CA GLU A 268 16.97 11.83 -20.89
C GLU A 268 18.34 12.52 -20.81
N TRP A 269 19.08 12.27 -19.72
CA TRP A 269 20.45 12.75 -19.53
C TRP A 269 21.39 11.72 -18.89
N PHE A 270 22.69 11.91 -19.12
CA PHE A 270 23.76 11.16 -18.47
C PHE A 270 24.95 12.10 -18.17
N TYR A 271 25.54 11.99 -16.98
CA TYR A 271 26.74 12.74 -16.61
C TYR A 271 27.96 11.83 -16.46
N ASP A 272 28.90 11.96 -17.41
CA ASP A 272 30.22 11.35 -17.32
C ASP A 272 31.05 12.11 -16.28
N LYS A 273 30.90 11.71 -15.02
CA LYS A 273 31.53 12.33 -13.84
C LYS A 273 33.07 12.39 -13.94
N PRO A 274 33.78 11.37 -14.44
CA PRO A 274 35.22 11.46 -14.73
C PRO A 274 35.58 12.47 -15.83
N ALA A 275 34.85 12.50 -16.96
CA ALA A 275 35.18 13.39 -18.08
C ALA A 275 34.61 14.81 -17.95
N GLY A 276 33.73 15.05 -16.98
CA GLY A 276 33.03 16.32 -16.76
C GLY A 276 32.00 16.67 -17.83
N LYS A 277 31.44 15.65 -18.50
CA LYS A 277 30.55 15.83 -19.66
C LYS A 277 29.11 15.49 -19.32
N LEU A 278 28.23 16.48 -19.43
CA LEU A 278 26.79 16.28 -19.39
C LEU A 278 26.30 16.02 -20.82
N TYR A 279 25.71 14.85 -21.03
CA TYR A 279 25.00 14.49 -22.25
C TYR A 279 23.50 14.60 -21.98
N PHE A 280 22.76 15.15 -22.93
CA PHE A 280 21.32 15.40 -22.80
C PHE A 280 20.62 15.20 -24.14
N TYR A 281 19.50 14.48 -24.14
CA TYR A 281 18.57 14.40 -25.24
C TYR A 281 17.44 15.40 -24.96
N PRO A 282 17.40 16.57 -25.63
CA PRO A 282 16.37 17.57 -25.33
C PRO A 282 14.95 17.08 -25.69
N PRO A 283 13.93 17.43 -24.90
CA PRO A 283 12.53 17.22 -25.28
C PRO A 283 12.21 17.80 -26.67
N ALA A 284 11.25 17.19 -27.36
CA ALA A 284 10.90 17.58 -28.73
C ALA A 284 10.50 19.07 -28.81
N GLY A 285 11.18 19.82 -29.68
CA GLY A 285 10.95 21.26 -29.87
C GLY A 285 11.65 22.19 -28.87
N VAL A 286 12.39 21.67 -27.88
CA VAL A 286 13.08 22.49 -26.87
C VAL A 286 14.55 22.72 -27.26
N ASP A 287 14.99 23.99 -27.31
CA ASP A 287 16.41 24.33 -27.40
C ASP A 287 17.02 24.45 -25.99
N PRO A 288 17.90 23.51 -25.58
CA PRO A 288 18.47 23.53 -24.24
C PRO A 288 19.48 24.69 -24.02
N ALA A 289 19.83 25.46 -25.06
CA ALA A 289 20.66 26.66 -24.92
C ALA A 289 19.85 27.90 -24.47
N GLY A 290 18.53 27.91 -24.67
CA GLY A 290 17.64 28.98 -24.17
C GLY A 290 17.08 28.72 -22.77
N ALA A 291 17.15 27.48 -22.29
CA ALA A 291 16.56 27.03 -21.05
C ALA A 291 17.47 27.22 -19.82
N ARG A 292 16.86 27.38 -18.64
CA ARG A 292 17.56 27.36 -17.35
C ARG A 292 17.89 25.92 -16.97
N VAL A 293 19.18 25.58 -16.91
CA VAL A 293 19.66 24.24 -16.53
C VAL A 293 20.15 24.26 -15.09
N GLU A 294 19.61 23.37 -14.25
CA GLU A 294 19.94 23.29 -12.81
C GLU A 294 20.15 21.84 -12.36
N THR A 295 20.95 21.64 -11.32
CA THR A 295 21.21 20.32 -10.69
C THR A 295 20.48 20.19 -9.34
N ALA A 296 20.61 19.05 -8.67
CA ALA A 296 20.35 18.89 -7.24
C ALA A 296 21.64 18.41 -6.53
N GLU A 297 22.17 19.19 -5.58
CA GLU A 297 23.50 18.96 -4.96
C GLU A 297 23.44 18.91 -3.41
N GLN A 298 22.24 18.88 -2.79
CA GLN A 298 22.06 18.86 -1.33
C GLN A 298 21.08 17.76 -0.88
N ASN A 299 21.40 17.03 0.18
CA ASN A 299 20.47 16.05 0.79
C ASN A 299 19.37 16.74 1.62
N GLU A 300 19.75 17.78 2.38
CA GLU A 300 18.84 18.52 3.27
C GLU A 300 19.01 20.03 3.03
N LEU A 301 17.90 20.78 3.04
CA LEU A 301 17.91 22.24 2.87
C LEU A 301 17.93 22.92 4.23
N ILE A 302 17.02 22.52 5.12
CA ILE A 302 16.91 23.03 6.48
C ILE A 302 17.02 21.88 7.47
N ARG A 303 17.88 22.04 8.47
CA ARG A 303 17.95 21.14 9.63
C ARG A 303 17.69 21.93 10.91
N VAL A 304 16.69 21.53 11.68
CA VAL A 304 16.39 22.10 12.99
C VAL A 304 16.71 21.03 14.03
N ALA A 305 17.90 21.12 14.63
CA ALA A 305 18.48 20.05 15.44
C ALA A 305 18.88 20.49 16.85
N GLY A 306 18.20 19.95 17.86
CA GLY A 306 18.68 19.93 19.26
C GLY A 306 19.59 18.71 19.53
N LYS A 307 20.32 18.71 20.65
CA LYS A 307 21.12 17.53 21.05
C LYS A 307 20.32 16.46 21.79
N GLY A 308 19.13 16.78 22.26
CA GLY A 308 18.24 15.92 23.05
C GLY A 308 17.17 16.76 23.74
N PRO A 309 16.36 16.17 24.65
CA PRO A 309 15.24 16.85 25.31
C PRO A 309 15.64 18.18 26.01
N ASP A 310 16.77 18.17 26.73
CA ASP A 310 17.27 19.33 27.49
C ASP A 310 17.86 20.45 26.61
N ASP A 311 18.19 20.16 25.34
CA ASP A 311 18.80 21.08 24.36
C ASP A 311 17.93 21.16 23.10
N ALA A 312 16.61 20.99 23.23
CA ALA A 312 15.68 20.99 22.11
C ALA A 312 15.55 22.38 21.46
N VAL A 313 15.36 22.44 20.13
CA VAL A 313 15.00 23.70 19.46
C VAL A 313 13.53 24.00 19.68
N ARG A 314 13.19 25.22 20.11
CA ARG A 314 11.84 25.55 20.58
C ARG A 314 11.23 26.76 19.87
N HIS A 315 9.92 26.70 19.61
CA HIS A 315 9.11 27.85 19.15
C HIS A 315 9.66 28.57 17.90
N LEU A 316 10.07 27.78 16.91
CA LEU A 316 10.53 28.23 15.59
C LEU A 316 9.44 27.96 14.54
N THR A 317 9.18 28.89 13.62
CA THR A 317 8.28 28.67 12.48
C THR A 317 8.99 28.98 11.16
N LEU A 318 8.81 28.08 10.19
CA LEU A 318 9.13 28.25 8.77
C LEU A 318 7.78 28.31 8.02
N SER A 319 7.54 29.34 7.20
CA SER A 319 6.26 29.47 6.47
C SER A 319 6.37 30.19 5.13
N GLY A 320 5.61 29.71 4.13
CA GLY A 320 5.51 30.33 2.80
C GLY A 320 6.66 30.00 1.83
N PHE A 321 7.43 28.92 2.06
CA PHE A 321 8.60 28.59 1.25
C PHE A 321 8.33 27.48 0.24
N THR A 322 8.99 27.55 -0.91
CA THR A 322 9.06 26.43 -1.86
C THR A 322 10.40 25.71 -1.67
N PHE A 323 10.38 24.46 -1.23
CA PHE A 323 11.54 23.59 -1.04
C PHE A 323 11.71 22.69 -2.26
N THR A 324 12.87 22.73 -2.92
CA THR A 324 13.09 21.95 -4.16
C THR A 324 14.55 21.55 -4.38
N GLN A 325 14.78 20.67 -5.36
CA GLN A 325 16.10 20.30 -5.89
C GLN A 325 17.05 19.68 -4.85
N THR A 326 16.55 18.73 -4.06
CA THR A 326 17.40 17.84 -3.24
C THR A 326 17.81 16.57 -3.99
N HIS A 327 18.93 16.00 -3.55
CA HIS A 327 19.44 14.68 -3.92
C HIS A 327 18.43 13.57 -3.64
N ARG A 328 18.60 12.44 -4.33
CA ARG A 328 17.91 11.20 -4.01
C ARG A 328 18.41 10.65 -2.67
N THR A 329 17.50 10.35 -1.74
CA THR A 329 17.86 9.56 -0.55
C THR A 329 18.26 8.15 -0.95
N LEU A 330 17.47 7.54 -1.84
CA LEU A 330 17.84 6.33 -2.59
C LEU A 330 19.23 6.48 -3.24
N PHE A 331 20.07 5.46 -3.06
CA PHE A 331 21.48 5.41 -3.48
C PHE A 331 22.47 6.37 -2.80
N ASN A 332 22.07 7.54 -2.30
CA ASN A 332 23.00 8.50 -1.68
C ASN A 332 23.09 8.38 -0.14
N THR A 333 22.02 7.92 0.52
CA THR A 333 21.92 7.84 1.98
C THR A 333 21.77 6.38 2.44
N PRO A 334 22.45 5.92 3.51
CA PRO A 334 22.22 4.60 4.08
C PRO A 334 20.81 4.46 4.66
N TYR A 335 20.20 3.29 4.48
CA TYR A 335 18.90 2.96 5.08
C TYR A 335 19.07 2.32 6.46
N GLU A 336 18.20 2.75 7.38
CA GLU A 336 17.99 2.13 8.68
C GLU A 336 16.77 1.20 8.61
N LYS A 337 16.95 -0.06 9.03
CA LYS A 337 15.83 -0.97 9.30
C LYS A 337 15.11 -0.51 10.56
N LEU A 338 13.79 -0.35 10.49
CA LEU A 338 12.94 0.03 11.63
C LEU A 338 12.61 -1.21 12.49
N GLN A 339 11.41 -1.29 13.09
CA GLN A 339 10.95 -2.50 13.80
C GLN A 339 10.61 -3.64 12.82
N LEU A 340 9.66 -4.52 13.14
CA LEU A 340 9.26 -5.65 12.29
C LEU A 340 8.28 -5.31 11.16
N GLY A 341 7.81 -4.07 11.02
CA GLY A 341 7.13 -3.59 9.81
C GLY A 341 8.08 -3.53 8.60
N ASP A 342 7.53 -3.41 7.39
CA ASP A 342 8.34 -3.61 6.17
C ASP A 342 9.06 -2.34 5.67
N TRP A 343 8.93 -1.20 6.35
CA TRP A 343 9.66 0.03 6.01
C TRP A 343 11.12 0.02 6.50
N ALA A 344 12.00 0.49 5.63
CA ALA A 344 13.32 1.01 5.97
C ALA A 344 13.35 2.52 5.66
N LEU A 345 14.27 3.26 6.27
CA LEU A 345 14.32 4.72 6.15
C LEU A 345 15.75 5.26 6.00
N ALA A 346 15.96 6.12 5.01
CA ALA A 346 17.09 7.05 4.99
C ALA A 346 16.78 8.28 5.88
N ARG A 347 17.52 8.47 6.99
CA ARG A 347 17.33 9.63 7.91
C ARG A 347 17.88 10.95 7.34
N ALA A 348 17.33 11.38 6.21
CA ALA A 348 17.51 12.69 5.60
C ALA A 348 16.22 13.15 4.93
N ALA A 349 15.97 14.46 4.92
CA ALA A 349 14.82 15.10 4.30
C ALA A 349 15.13 16.55 3.93
N ALA A 350 14.36 17.14 3.01
CA ALA A 350 14.54 18.56 2.66
C ALA A 350 14.38 19.49 3.88
N VAL A 351 13.46 19.17 4.79
CA VAL A 351 13.35 19.77 6.13
C VAL A 351 13.43 18.68 7.20
N HIS A 352 14.47 18.73 8.03
CA HIS A 352 14.73 17.74 9.08
C HIS A 352 14.57 18.36 10.47
N LEU A 353 13.55 17.93 11.23
CA LEU A 353 13.26 18.36 12.60
C LEU A 353 13.72 17.28 13.59
N LYS A 354 14.82 17.52 14.31
CA LYS A 354 15.42 16.55 15.24
C LYS A 354 15.52 17.15 16.64
N ASN A 355 14.99 16.49 17.67
CA ASN A 355 15.06 17.00 19.04
C ASN A 355 14.44 18.42 19.16
N THR A 356 13.14 18.57 18.88
CA THR A 356 12.43 19.86 18.78
C THR A 356 11.14 19.92 19.60
N GLU A 357 10.71 21.12 19.98
CA GLU A 357 9.36 21.32 20.53
C GLU A 357 8.67 22.58 20.02
N ASN A 358 7.37 22.49 19.72
CA ASN A 358 6.59 23.62 19.21
C ASN A 358 7.23 24.28 17.98
N VAL A 359 7.95 23.51 17.17
CA VAL A 359 8.47 23.92 15.86
C VAL A 359 7.36 23.72 14.82
N SER A 360 7.37 24.52 13.76
CA SER A 360 6.31 24.44 12.76
C SER A 360 6.78 24.72 11.34
N VAL A 361 6.26 23.96 10.39
CA VAL A 361 6.46 24.15 8.95
C VAL A 361 5.09 24.29 8.31
N ARG A 362 4.81 25.47 7.74
CA ARG A 362 3.46 25.84 7.30
C ARG A 362 3.40 26.45 5.92
N ASP A 363 2.25 26.33 5.27
CA ASP A 363 1.87 27.10 4.09
C ASP A 363 2.95 27.07 2.97
N SER A 364 3.71 25.97 2.91
CA SER A 364 4.91 25.80 2.10
C SER A 364 4.66 24.75 1.01
N HIS A 365 5.44 24.80 -0.06
CA HIS A 365 5.39 23.85 -1.17
C HIS A 365 6.66 23.00 -1.19
N PHE A 366 6.52 21.69 -1.24
CA PHE A 366 7.61 20.73 -1.41
C PHE A 366 7.52 20.17 -2.83
N ASP A 367 8.43 20.61 -3.71
CA ASP A 367 8.35 20.43 -5.17
C ASP A 367 9.52 19.59 -5.68
N GLN A 368 9.22 18.44 -6.29
CA GLN A 368 10.17 17.59 -7.02
C GLN A 368 11.45 17.28 -6.22
N LEU A 369 11.30 16.94 -4.94
CA LEU A 369 12.42 16.60 -4.06
C LEU A 369 12.98 15.21 -4.39
N GLY A 370 14.28 14.98 -4.17
CA GLY A 370 14.88 13.68 -4.48
C GLY A 370 14.59 12.60 -3.42
N GLY A 371 14.24 12.99 -2.20
CA GLY A 371 14.01 12.07 -1.08
C GLY A 371 12.80 12.43 -0.25
N ASN A 372 12.88 12.20 1.06
CA ASN A 372 11.81 12.60 1.99
C ASN A 372 11.64 14.12 1.99
N ALA A 373 10.40 14.62 2.04
CA ALA A 373 10.16 16.05 2.07
C ALA A 373 10.37 16.64 3.48
N LEU A 374 9.76 16.04 4.50
CA LEU A 374 9.91 16.43 5.91
C LEU A 374 10.10 15.21 6.82
N LEU A 375 11.13 15.25 7.67
CA LEU A 375 11.40 14.21 8.69
C LEU A 375 11.34 14.79 10.10
N VAL A 376 10.66 14.09 11.01
CA VAL A 376 10.55 14.34 12.44
C VAL A 376 11.27 13.19 13.18
N ASP A 377 12.43 13.45 13.76
CA ASP A 377 13.41 12.44 14.22
C ASP A 377 13.82 12.60 15.71
N GLY A 378 13.66 11.54 16.49
CA GLY A 378 14.09 11.51 17.89
C GLY A 378 13.10 12.22 18.82
N TYR A 379 13.56 13.07 19.75
CA TYR A 379 12.67 13.73 20.72
C TYR A 379 11.87 14.86 20.06
N ASN A 380 10.58 14.66 19.78
CA ASN A 380 9.76 15.74 19.21
C ASN A 380 8.48 15.91 20.02
N ASN A 381 8.04 17.15 20.24
CA ASN A 381 6.90 17.44 21.13
C ASN A 381 6.10 18.66 20.65
N HIS A 382 4.82 18.46 20.28
CA HIS A 382 3.93 19.54 19.81
C HIS A 382 4.42 20.26 18.53
N ASP A 383 5.17 19.55 17.66
CA ASP A 383 5.56 20.07 16.36
C ASP A 383 4.40 19.98 15.33
N VAL A 384 4.35 20.93 14.39
CA VAL A 384 3.21 21.10 13.47
C VAL A 384 3.64 21.20 12.01
N VAL A 385 3.08 20.36 11.15
CA VAL A 385 3.19 20.40 9.69
C VAL A 385 1.80 20.72 9.14
N SER A 386 1.55 21.98 8.74
CA SER A 386 0.17 22.38 8.38
C SER A 386 0.01 23.30 7.17
N GLY A 387 -1.02 23.05 6.35
CA GLY A 387 -1.38 23.92 5.23
C GLY A 387 -0.52 23.75 3.98
N ASN A 388 0.46 22.85 4.01
CA ASN A 388 1.46 22.69 2.96
C ASN A 388 0.90 21.99 1.71
N GLU A 389 1.69 22.01 0.65
CA GLU A 389 1.55 21.20 -0.55
C GLU A 389 2.82 20.35 -0.72
N PHE A 390 2.65 19.06 -0.98
CA PHE A 390 3.72 18.12 -1.28
C PHE A 390 3.41 17.47 -2.63
N SER A 391 4.32 17.63 -3.58
CA SER A 391 4.13 17.18 -4.96
C SER A 391 5.42 16.60 -5.51
N HIS A 392 5.36 15.40 -6.07
CA HIS A 392 6.51 14.73 -6.71
C HIS A 392 7.71 14.48 -5.77
N SER A 393 7.44 14.17 -4.49
CA SER A 393 8.48 13.77 -3.53
C SER A 393 9.15 12.47 -3.97
N GLY A 394 10.47 12.39 -3.84
CA GLY A 394 11.25 11.20 -4.18
C GLY A 394 10.99 10.02 -3.25
N ALA A 395 10.68 10.32 -1.99
CA ALA A 395 10.31 9.35 -0.96
C ALA A 395 8.98 9.74 -0.26
N SER A 396 8.89 9.58 1.06
CA SER A 396 7.71 9.97 1.86
C SER A 396 7.58 11.50 2.00
N ASP A 397 6.35 12.01 2.11
CA ASP A 397 6.13 13.45 2.29
C ASP A 397 6.42 13.88 3.74
N VAL A 398 5.78 13.23 4.71
CA VAL A 398 6.01 13.48 6.14
C VAL A 398 6.32 12.16 6.85
N ALA A 399 7.55 12.01 7.34
CA ALA A 399 7.98 10.87 8.14
C ALA A 399 8.11 11.27 9.62
N VAL A 400 7.38 10.59 10.51
CA VAL A 400 7.40 10.80 11.96
C VAL A 400 7.96 9.56 12.67
N ILE A 401 9.27 9.57 12.93
CA ILE A 401 10.06 8.35 13.16
C ILE A 401 10.94 8.49 14.40
N GLY A 402 10.61 7.74 15.44
CA GLY A 402 11.44 7.64 16.64
C GLY A 402 12.76 6.90 16.45
N ASN A 403 13.49 6.79 17.55
CA ASN A 403 14.74 6.04 17.61
C ASN A 403 14.51 4.63 18.21
N PRO A 404 15.10 3.55 17.66
CA PRO A 404 15.00 2.20 18.22
C PRO A 404 15.39 2.08 19.71
N ASP A 405 16.27 2.94 20.24
CA ASP A 405 16.62 2.96 21.67
C ASP A 405 15.49 3.46 22.58
N ALA A 406 14.44 4.09 22.04
CA ALA A 406 13.20 4.38 22.76
C ALA A 406 12.32 3.14 22.93
N VAL A 407 12.52 2.07 22.16
CA VAL A 407 11.74 0.83 22.25
C VAL A 407 12.30 -0.13 23.30
N ARG A 408 11.41 -0.87 23.97
CA ARG A 408 11.76 -1.93 24.92
C ARG A 408 11.95 -3.23 24.17
N GLU A 409 13.10 -3.87 24.35
CA GLU A 409 13.47 -5.12 23.66
C GLU A 409 13.10 -5.11 22.15
N PRO A 410 13.60 -4.12 21.38
CA PRO A 410 13.27 -3.99 19.96
C PRO A 410 13.63 -5.26 19.17
N SER A 411 12.87 -5.48 18.10
CA SER A 411 13.04 -6.63 17.20
C SER A 411 13.09 -6.15 15.75
N THR A 412 13.98 -6.77 14.97
CA THR A 412 14.10 -6.58 13.53
C THR A 412 14.07 -7.94 12.85
N TRP A 413 13.92 -7.99 11.52
CA TRP A 413 13.92 -9.27 10.78
C TRP A 413 15.22 -10.07 10.97
N ASP A 414 16.35 -9.39 11.17
CA ASP A 414 17.66 -10.02 11.40
C ASP A 414 17.84 -10.51 12.86
N SER A 415 17.01 -10.03 13.80
CA SER A 415 17.13 -10.29 15.24
C SER A 415 15.77 -10.39 15.93
N MET A 416 14.87 -11.20 15.36
CA MET A 416 13.50 -11.35 15.85
C MET A 416 13.45 -12.06 17.21
N ARG A 417 12.93 -11.38 18.23
CA ARG A 417 12.81 -11.94 19.59
C ARG A 417 11.56 -12.83 19.70
N ARG A 418 11.76 -14.09 20.12
CA ARG A 418 10.68 -15.05 20.38
C ARG A 418 10.24 -15.11 21.85
N THR A 419 10.94 -14.38 22.72
CA THR A 419 10.67 -14.23 24.16
C THR A 419 11.01 -12.79 24.59
N ILE A 420 10.38 -12.31 25.67
CA ILE A 420 10.65 -11.01 26.30
C ILE A 420 10.87 -11.16 27.81
N SER A 421 11.51 -10.16 28.41
CA SER A 421 11.83 -10.08 29.84
C SER A 421 11.38 -8.76 30.48
N ASP A 422 11.24 -7.68 29.71
CA ASP A 422 10.70 -6.40 30.15
C ASP A 422 9.22 -6.31 29.79
N THR A 423 8.35 -6.51 30.78
CA THR A 423 6.88 -6.40 30.65
C THR A 423 6.34 -5.02 31.02
N ARG A 424 7.18 -3.98 31.12
CA ARG A 424 6.71 -2.61 31.35
C ARG A 424 6.06 -2.05 30.07
N PRO A 425 4.90 -1.37 30.17
CA PRO A 425 4.31 -0.71 29.03
C PRO A 425 5.08 0.57 28.65
N GLY A 426 4.91 1.00 27.41
CA GLY A 426 5.41 2.29 26.92
C GLY A 426 6.92 2.35 26.69
N PRO A 427 7.43 3.54 26.31
CA PRO A 427 8.81 3.74 25.88
C PRO A 427 9.85 3.49 26.98
N LYS A 428 11.07 3.20 26.55
CA LYS A 428 12.29 3.03 27.35
C LYS A 428 13.00 4.36 27.62
N THR A 429 12.98 5.28 26.66
CA THR A 429 13.60 6.62 26.72
C THR A 429 12.71 7.66 26.04
N GLU A 430 13.03 8.94 26.18
CA GLU A 430 12.24 10.03 25.59
C GLU A 430 12.50 10.26 24.09
N ASN A 431 13.40 9.50 23.44
CA ASN A 431 13.86 9.69 22.04
C ASN A 431 12.85 9.24 20.98
N TYR A 432 11.61 9.71 21.08
CA TYR A 432 10.50 9.44 20.16
C TYR A 432 9.67 10.72 19.91
N PRO A 433 9.00 10.88 18.76
CA PRO A 433 8.04 11.95 18.54
C PRO A 433 6.75 11.74 19.34
N ARG A 434 6.23 12.82 19.94
CA ARG A 434 4.91 12.85 20.58
C ARG A 434 4.12 14.11 20.25
N ASP A 435 2.80 14.00 20.26
CA ASP A 435 1.87 15.13 20.11
C ASP A 435 2.09 15.91 18.79
N ILE A 436 2.42 15.20 17.70
CA ILE A 436 2.76 15.78 16.40
C ILE A 436 1.48 15.99 15.59
N SER A 437 1.32 17.15 14.96
CA SER A 437 0.13 17.48 14.16
C SER A 437 0.50 17.64 12.68
N VAL A 438 -0.05 16.78 11.82
CA VAL A 438 0.06 16.84 10.36
C VAL A 438 -1.33 17.11 9.79
N ARG A 439 -1.61 18.35 9.38
CA ARG A 439 -2.99 18.75 9.06
C ARG A 439 -3.17 19.77 7.94
N ASP A 440 -4.34 19.77 7.33
CA ASP A 440 -4.69 20.72 6.26
C ASP A 440 -3.71 20.67 5.06
N ASN A 441 -2.95 19.57 4.87
CA ASN A 441 -1.97 19.45 3.79
C ASN A 441 -2.57 18.81 2.54
N TYR A 442 -1.98 19.13 1.38
CA TYR A 442 -2.24 18.46 0.12
C TYR A 442 -0.99 17.65 -0.25
N MET A 443 -1.14 16.35 -0.47
CA MET A 443 -0.03 15.40 -0.64
C MET A 443 -0.32 14.51 -1.86
N HIS A 444 0.50 14.58 -2.89
CA HIS A 444 0.30 13.78 -4.09
C HIS A 444 1.59 13.43 -4.84
N ASP A 445 1.53 12.32 -5.59
CA ASP A 445 2.62 11.83 -6.44
C ASP A 445 3.95 11.63 -5.68
N ASN A 446 3.89 11.17 -4.43
CA ASN A 446 5.08 10.85 -3.65
C ASN A 446 5.78 9.57 -4.16
N GLY A 447 6.92 9.21 -3.56
CA GLY A 447 7.64 7.98 -3.90
C GLY A 447 8.11 7.88 -5.36
N GLN A 448 8.49 9.00 -6.00
CA GLN A 448 8.99 9.00 -7.39
C GLN A 448 10.18 8.05 -7.59
N PHE A 449 11.06 7.94 -6.59
CA PHE A 449 12.19 7.02 -6.58
C PHE A 449 11.94 5.79 -5.71
N GLU A 450 11.48 6.02 -4.48
CA GLU A 450 11.31 5.00 -3.45
C GLU A 450 9.87 4.48 -3.42
N LYS A 451 9.69 3.16 -3.52
CA LYS A 451 8.34 2.54 -3.61
C LYS A 451 7.84 1.94 -2.29
N GLN A 452 8.56 2.17 -1.20
CA GLN A 452 8.14 1.88 0.17
C GLN A 452 8.03 3.20 0.93
N THR A 453 6.93 3.92 0.69
CA THR A 453 6.78 5.37 0.97
C THR A 453 5.33 5.74 1.26
N SER A 454 5.11 6.82 2.01
CA SER A 454 3.76 7.31 2.34
C SER A 454 3.67 8.84 2.38
N GLY A 455 2.46 9.38 2.24
CA GLY A 455 2.21 10.80 2.48
C GLY A 455 2.45 11.11 3.96
N VAL A 456 1.94 10.26 4.85
CA VAL A 456 2.35 10.24 6.26
C VAL A 456 2.83 8.85 6.67
N GLN A 457 4.08 8.76 7.11
CA GLN A 457 4.68 7.54 7.66
C GLN A 457 4.91 7.72 9.17
N ILE A 458 4.48 6.77 9.99
CA ILE A 458 4.58 6.82 11.46
C ILE A 458 5.30 5.57 11.97
N SER A 459 6.31 5.74 12.82
CA SER A 459 6.99 4.63 13.51
C SER A 459 7.57 5.12 14.83
N MET A 460 7.58 4.28 15.87
CA MET A 460 8.23 4.59 17.14
C MET A 460 7.82 5.95 17.72
N SER A 461 6.51 6.24 17.73
CA SER A 461 5.95 7.58 17.97
C SER A 461 4.65 7.49 18.80
N ARG A 462 4.08 8.60 19.28
CA ARG A 462 2.85 8.55 20.10
C ARG A 462 1.96 9.77 19.89
N ARG A 463 0.64 9.59 19.77
CA ARG A 463 -0.31 10.69 19.52
C ARG A 463 0.13 11.59 18.35
N VAL A 464 0.31 10.98 17.19
CA VAL A 464 0.41 11.71 15.92
C VAL A 464 -1.01 11.91 15.42
N THR A 465 -1.39 13.15 15.15
CA THR A 465 -2.68 13.54 14.57
C THR A 465 -2.51 13.82 13.09
N VAL A 466 -3.25 13.10 12.26
CA VAL A 466 -3.33 13.29 10.80
C VAL A 466 -4.75 13.77 10.49
N ASP A 467 -4.93 15.09 10.33
CA ASP A 467 -6.24 15.75 10.35
C ASP A 467 -6.49 16.61 9.10
N GLY A 468 -7.57 16.38 8.36
CA GLY A 468 -7.98 17.27 7.27
C GLY A 468 -7.04 17.30 6.05
N ASN A 469 -6.25 16.24 5.82
CA ASN A 469 -5.34 16.17 4.68
C ASN A 469 -6.01 15.49 3.48
N THR A 470 -5.66 15.93 2.27
CA THR A 470 -5.96 15.17 1.04
C THR A 470 -4.67 14.50 0.58
N ILE A 471 -4.67 13.16 0.53
CA ILE A 471 -3.47 12.34 0.27
C ILE A 471 -3.78 11.33 -0.83
N HIS A 472 -3.11 11.41 -1.99
CA HIS A 472 -3.39 10.52 -3.11
C HIS A 472 -2.20 10.21 -4.03
N ASP A 473 -2.43 9.29 -4.97
CA ASP A 473 -1.53 8.96 -6.09
C ASP A 473 -0.15 8.40 -5.72
N GLY A 474 0.02 7.89 -4.50
CA GLY A 474 1.24 7.23 -4.02
C GLY A 474 1.41 5.76 -4.45
N PRO A 475 2.66 5.24 -4.51
CA PRO A 475 2.95 3.88 -4.97
C PRO A 475 2.60 2.78 -3.95
N ARG A 476 2.56 3.13 -2.65
CA ARG A 476 2.26 2.28 -1.47
C ARG A 476 1.14 2.96 -0.65
N ALA A 477 1.02 2.72 0.65
CA ALA A 477 0.03 3.41 1.48
C ALA A 477 0.22 4.93 1.44
N CYS A 478 -0.88 5.66 1.54
CA CYS A 478 -0.87 7.10 1.76
C CYS A 478 -0.66 7.44 3.25
N VAL A 479 -1.17 6.61 4.16
CA VAL A 479 -0.86 6.67 5.59
C VAL A 479 -0.40 5.30 6.08
N ASP A 480 0.80 5.25 6.66
CA ASP A 480 1.43 4.07 7.24
C ASP A 480 1.68 4.25 8.75
N ILE A 481 1.42 3.20 9.53
CA ILE A 481 1.88 3.05 10.91
C ILE A 481 2.71 1.75 11.01
N ASN A 482 4.02 1.87 10.85
CA ASN A 482 4.96 0.76 10.67
C ASN A 482 5.06 -0.20 11.89
N ASP A 483 4.59 0.21 13.06
CA ASP A 483 4.61 -0.59 14.30
C ASP A 483 3.58 -0.10 15.33
N GLY A 484 3.21 -0.96 16.29
CA GLY A 484 2.21 -0.61 17.31
C GLY A 484 2.70 0.32 18.43
N THR A 485 3.92 0.86 18.37
CA THR A 485 4.46 1.71 19.44
C THR A 485 4.08 3.19 19.19
N TRP A 486 3.52 3.95 20.14
CA TRP A 486 2.80 3.58 21.36
C TRP A 486 1.31 3.93 21.32
N GLY A 487 0.80 4.13 20.10
CA GLY A 487 -0.61 4.37 19.84
C GLY A 487 -1.07 5.80 20.20
N GLY A 488 -2.38 5.93 20.37
CA GLY A 488 -3.04 7.21 20.57
C GLY A 488 -3.04 8.10 19.32
N HIS A 489 -2.63 7.57 18.16
CA HIS A 489 -2.69 8.28 16.89
C HIS A 489 -4.13 8.54 16.51
N LEU A 490 -4.38 9.66 15.82
CA LEU A 490 -5.71 10.12 15.46
C LEU A 490 -5.71 10.50 13.99
N ILE A 491 -6.30 9.67 13.16
CA ILE A 491 -6.38 9.84 11.71
C ILE A 491 -7.82 10.26 11.43
N GLU A 492 -8.05 11.54 11.16
CA GLU A 492 -9.41 12.07 10.98
C GLU A 492 -9.58 13.10 9.89
N ASN A 493 -10.81 13.27 9.40
CA ASN A 493 -11.18 14.27 8.40
C ASN A 493 -10.37 14.18 7.09
N ASN A 494 -9.67 13.08 6.80
CA ASN A 494 -8.84 12.98 5.60
C ASN A 494 -9.64 12.49 4.40
N ASP A 495 -9.13 12.81 3.21
CA ASP A 495 -9.59 12.26 1.93
C ASP A 495 -8.41 11.50 1.29
N ILE A 496 -8.51 10.17 1.24
CA ILE A 496 -7.40 9.27 0.94
C ILE A 496 -7.77 8.35 -0.22
N PHE A 497 -7.10 8.46 -1.37
CA PHE A 497 -7.48 7.69 -2.56
C PHE A 497 -6.34 7.46 -3.55
N ASN A 498 -6.50 6.52 -4.47
CA ASN A 498 -5.51 6.20 -5.52
C ASN A 498 -4.10 5.90 -4.97
N CYS A 499 -4.02 5.29 -3.78
CA CYS A 499 -2.77 4.83 -3.19
C CYS A 499 -2.54 3.37 -3.59
N VAL A 500 -1.35 2.82 -3.30
CA VAL A 500 -0.97 1.44 -3.66
C VAL A 500 -1.03 1.24 -5.18
N LYS A 501 -0.61 2.25 -5.96
CA LYS A 501 -0.64 2.23 -7.44
C LYS A 501 0.36 1.28 -8.08
N GLU A 502 1.52 1.07 -7.45
CA GLU A 502 2.63 0.30 -8.03
C GLU A 502 2.92 -1.01 -7.28
N THR A 503 2.37 -1.16 -6.08
CA THR A 503 2.63 -2.27 -5.16
C THR A 503 1.35 -3.08 -4.92
N SER A 504 1.42 -4.20 -4.19
CA SER A 504 0.25 -5.06 -3.89
C SER A 504 0.19 -5.49 -2.43
N ASP A 505 -0.88 -6.19 -2.01
CA ASP A 505 -1.08 -6.67 -0.63
C ASP A 505 -0.91 -5.53 0.40
N HIS A 506 -1.81 -4.52 0.28
CA HIS A 506 -1.84 -3.33 1.12
C HIS A 506 -3.15 -2.54 0.92
N GLY A 507 -3.44 -1.64 1.87
CA GLY A 507 -4.45 -0.58 1.71
C GLY A 507 -3.86 0.84 1.63
N PRO A 508 -4.66 1.85 1.23
CA PRO A 508 -4.34 3.28 1.31
C PRO A 508 -4.01 3.74 2.73
N PHE A 509 -4.71 3.22 3.74
CA PHE A 509 -4.22 3.18 5.12
C PHE A 509 -3.66 1.77 5.40
N ASN A 510 -2.49 1.68 6.04
CA ASN A 510 -1.97 0.43 6.59
C ASN A 510 -1.39 0.63 8.00
N SER A 511 -1.39 -0.44 8.79
CA SER A 511 -0.51 -0.54 9.94
C SER A 511 -0.03 -1.96 10.22
N TRP A 512 1.09 -2.07 10.93
CA TRP A 512 1.51 -3.30 11.62
C TRP A 512 1.48 -3.13 13.14
N GLY A 513 1.17 -4.23 13.84
CA GLY A 513 1.36 -4.39 15.29
C GLY A 513 2.35 -5.53 15.57
N ARG A 514 3.46 -5.56 14.84
CA ARG A 514 4.55 -6.55 14.99
C ARG A 514 5.49 -6.21 16.16
N ASP A 515 5.00 -5.49 17.17
CA ASP A 515 5.71 -5.14 18.42
C ASP A 515 5.83 -6.36 19.38
N ARG A 516 6.27 -6.14 20.64
CA ARG A 516 6.82 -7.20 21.52
C ARG A 516 5.98 -8.48 21.65
N PHE A 517 4.66 -8.39 21.52
CA PHE A 517 3.77 -9.54 21.73
C PHE A 517 3.64 -10.46 20.51
N TRP A 518 3.69 -9.91 19.29
CA TRP A 518 3.37 -10.64 18.06
C TRP A 518 4.37 -11.78 17.75
N PRO A 519 5.70 -11.57 17.76
CA PRO A 519 6.65 -12.60 17.38
C PRO A 519 6.83 -13.71 18.44
N LEU A 520 6.20 -13.60 19.61
CA LEU A 520 6.41 -14.53 20.73
C LEU A 520 6.00 -15.97 20.40
N SER A 521 6.82 -16.91 20.86
CA SER A 521 6.47 -18.35 20.93
C SER A 521 5.65 -18.64 22.19
N ALA A 522 4.45 -18.08 22.27
CA ALA A 522 3.53 -18.18 23.41
C ALA A 522 2.09 -18.39 22.94
N ASP A 523 1.21 -18.82 23.85
CA ASP A 523 -0.22 -18.95 23.58
C ASP A 523 -0.93 -17.59 23.39
N ASP A 524 -2.09 -17.65 22.73
CA ASP A 524 -2.89 -16.46 22.39
C ASP A 524 -3.30 -15.63 23.61
N ALA A 525 -3.51 -16.26 24.78
CA ALA A 525 -3.86 -15.55 26.02
C ALA A 525 -2.68 -14.73 26.57
N THR A 526 -1.48 -15.31 26.54
CA THR A 526 -0.22 -14.63 26.88
C THR A 526 0.04 -13.49 25.90
N LYS A 527 -0.09 -13.74 24.58
CA LYS A 527 0.01 -12.71 23.54
C LYS A 527 -0.96 -11.55 23.79
N LYS A 528 -2.25 -11.85 24.04
CA LYS A 528 -3.29 -10.87 24.37
C LYS A 528 -2.91 -9.99 25.56
N SER A 529 -2.40 -10.60 26.64
CA SER A 529 -1.97 -9.88 27.84
C SER A 529 -0.80 -8.91 27.61
N TYR A 530 -0.03 -9.10 26.54
CA TYR A 530 1.10 -8.25 26.18
C TYR A 530 0.81 -7.28 25.03
N ALA A 531 -0.29 -7.45 24.29
CA ALA A 531 -0.62 -6.63 23.12
C ALA A 531 -0.76 -5.12 23.40
N LYS A 532 -1.10 -4.73 24.63
CA LYS A 532 -1.17 -3.31 25.05
C LYS A 532 0.09 -2.80 25.78
N LEU A 533 1.18 -3.56 25.79
CA LEU A 533 2.46 -3.07 26.34
C LEU A 533 3.07 -2.01 25.42
N ASP A 534 2.97 -2.21 24.11
CA ASP A 534 3.43 -1.24 23.11
C ASP A 534 2.25 -0.46 22.55
N ALA A 535 1.17 -1.10 22.06
CA ALA A 535 -0.08 -0.42 21.65
C ALA A 535 -0.91 0.07 22.85
N MET A 536 -0.32 0.95 23.67
CA MET A 536 -0.81 1.39 24.98
C MET A 536 -2.04 2.29 24.89
N GLU A 537 -2.02 3.31 24.02
CA GLU A 537 -3.15 4.21 23.77
C GLU A 537 -3.89 3.77 22.51
N THR A 538 -5.23 3.83 22.52
CA THR A 538 -6.03 3.40 21.36
C THR A 538 -5.78 4.31 20.17
N THR A 539 -5.37 3.74 19.04
CA THR A 539 -5.31 4.47 17.76
C THR A 539 -6.73 4.60 17.20
N VAL A 540 -7.09 5.80 16.76
CA VAL A 540 -8.43 6.13 16.25
C VAL A 540 -8.34 6.51 14.77
N ILE A 541 -9.12 5.85 13.93
CA ILE A 541 -9.33 6.20 12.53
C ILE A 541 -10.80 6.59 12.41
N ARG A 542 -11.09 7.89 12.23
CA ARG A 542 -12.49 8.36 12.20
C ARG A 542 -12.79 9.44 11.18
N HIS A 543 -14.02 9.50 10.69
CA HIS A 543 -14.46 10.60 9.81
C HIS A 543 -13.52 10.81 8.61
N ASN A 544 -12.99 9.74 8.02
CA ASN A 544 -12.23 9.79 6.78
C ASN A 544 -13.09 9.30 5.63
N ARG A 545 -12.84 9.83 4.43
CA ARG A 545 -13.25 9.19 3.18
C ARG A 545 -12.03 8.50 2.58
N ILE A 546 -12.13 7.19 2.41
CA ILE A 546 -11.05 6.36 1.88
C ILE A 546 -11.57 5.58 0.68
N ARG A 547 -10.78 5.56 -0.41
CA ARG A 547 -11.14 4.86 -1.64
C ARG A 547 -9.97 4.08 -2.21
N HIS A 548 -10.16 2.80 -2.47
CA HIS A 548 -9.15 1.92 -3.07
C HIS A 548 -9.60 1.29 -4.40
N SER A 549 -8.65 0.73 -5.17
CA SER A 549 -8.92 0.06 -6.45
C SER A 549 -8.88 -1.47 -6.40
N SER A 550 -8.32 -2.10 -5.36
CA SER A 550 -8.14 -3.58 -5.33
C SER A 550 -8.75 -4.27 -4.12
N HIS A 551 -8.15 -4.16 -2.93
CA HIS A 551 -8.46 -5.04 -1.79
C HIS A 551 -9.10 -4.32 -0.59
N TRP A 552 -8.33 -3.50 0.13
CA TRP A 552 -8.73 -2.92 1.41
C TRP A 552 -8.49 -1.41 1.44
N ASP A 553 -9.37 -0.67 2.09
CA ASP A 553 -9.22 0.77 2.35
C ASP A 553 -8.35 1.01 3.59
N ILE A 554 -8.62 0.23 4.63
CA ILE A 554 -7.89 0.19 5.90
C ILE A 554 -7.34 -1.22 6.08
N ASP A 555 -6.02 -1.34 6.01
CA ASP A 555 -5.31 -2.61 6.18
C ASP A 555 -4.62 -2.67 7.55
N LEU A 556 -5.31 -3.22 8.56
CA LEU A 556 -4.69 -3.56 9.83
C LEU A 556 -4.00 -4.93 9.69
N ASP A 557 -2.74 -4.89 9.23
CA ASP A 557 -1.91 -6.06 8.98
C ASP A 557 -1.25 -6.59 10.28
N ASP A 558 -0.37 -7.60 10.17
CA ASP A 558 0.19 -8.43 11.25
C ASP A 558 0.18 -7.80 12.65
N GLY A 559 -0.73 -8.28 13.51
CA GLY A 559 -0.71 -7.98 14.93
C GLY A 559 -1.25 -6.60 15.31
N SER A 560 -1.67 -5.76 14.36
CA SER A 560 -2.25 -4.44 14.63
C SER A 560 -3.36 -4.56 15.69
N SER A 561 -3.17 -3.88 16.83
CA SER A 561 -3.95 -4.08 18.06
C SER A 561 -4.35 -2.75 18.71
N ASN A 562 -5.44 -2.75 19.48
CA ASN A 562 -5.96 -1.57 20.19
C ASN A 562 -6.37 -0.41 19.24
N TYR A 563 -7.20 -0.71 18.23
CA TYR A 563 -7.73 0.28 17.27
C TYR A 563 -9.23 0.56 17.46
N LEU A 564 -9.65 1.79 17.17
CA LEU A 564 -11.04 2.17 16.97
C LEU A 564 -11.20 2.78 15.56
N ILE A 565 -12.01 2.13 14.73
CA ILE A 565 -12.33 2.53 13.37
C ILE A 565 -13.81 2.90 13.36
N GLU A 566 -14.11 4.20 13.33
CA GLU A 566 -15.49 4.68 13.41
C GLU A 566 -15.83 5.83 12.48
N ASP A 567 -17.10 5.93 12.07
CA ASP A 567 -17.59 7.08 11.29
C ASP A 567 -16.85 7.32 9.96
N ASN A 568 -16.25 6.30 9.34
CA ASN A 568 -15.57 6.43 8.04
C ASN A 568 -16.50 6.07 6.87
N LEU A 569 -16.27 6.71 5.73
CA LEU A 569 -16.84 6.33 4.43
C LEU A 569 -15.77 5.57 3.62
N LEU A 570 -16.01 4.29 3.39
CA LEU A 570 -15.09 3.35 2.76
C LEU A 570 -15.65 2.95 1.38
N LEU A 571 -14.88 3.22 0.33
CA LEU A 571 -15.33 3.18 -1.06
C LEU A 571 -14.47 2.22 -1.88
N ASN A 572 -15.09 1.16 -2.42
CA ASN A 572 -14.45 0.20 -3.31
C ASN A 572 -13.33 -0.63 -2.63
N GLY A 573 -13.52 -0.89 -1.33
CA GLY A 573 -12.63 -1.63 -0.46
C GLY A 573 -13.29 -1.87 0.91
N GLY A 574 -12.48 -1.95 1.96
CA GLY A 574 -13.00 -2.07 3.32
C GLY A 574 -11.92 -2.24 4.38
N VAL A 575 -12.22 -2.96 5.47
CA VAL A 575 -11.33 -3.09 6.64
C VAL A 575 -10.77 -4.50 6.72
N LYS A 576 -9.47 -4.67 6.55
CA LYS A 576 -8.75 -5.91 6.88
C LYS A 576 -8.30 -5.87 8.34
N LEU A 577 -8.49 -7.00 9.03
CA LEU A 577 -8.14 -7.23 10.42
C LEU A 577 -7.32 -8.52 10.51
N ARG A 578 -5.99 -8.43 10.41
CA ARG A 578 -5.05 -9.57 10.36
C ARG A 578 -4.29 -9.78 11.67
N GLU A 579 -4.45 -10.95 12.29
CA GLU A 579 -3.93 -11.24 13.66
C GLU A 579 -4.34 -10.13 14.66
N GLY A 580 -3.69 -9.99 15.82
CA GLY A 580 -3.91 -8.87 16.76
C GLY A 580 -5.15 -8.97 17.66
N PHE A 581 -5.38 -7.93 18.46
CA PHE A 581 -6.36 -7.90 19.56
C PHE A 581 -7.03 -6.53 19.77
N HIS A 582 -8.20 -6.53 20.40
CA HIS A 582 -8.87 -5.33 20.95
C HIS A 582 -9.21 -4.24 19.93
N ARG A 583 -9.73 -4.59 18.75
CA ARG A 583 -10.13 -3.62 17.73
C ARG A 583 -11.64 -3.44 17.68
N THR A 584 -12.11 -2.25 17.36
CA THR A 584 -13.54 -1.96 17.18
C THR A 584 -13.76 -1.30 15.84
N VAL A 585 -14.62 -1.88 15.00
CA VAL A 585 -15.08 -1.33 13.72
C VAL A 585 -16.56 -1.02 13.85
N ARG A 586 -16.93 0.26 13.98
CA ARG A 586 -18.32 0.65 14.21
C ARG A 586 -18.78 1.88 13.45
N ASN A 587 -20.06 1.96 13.12
CA ASN A 587 -20.65 3.16 12.52
C ASN A 587 -19.98 3.62 11.21
N ASN A 588 -19.34 2.72 10.45
CA ASN A 588 -18.78 3.03 9.14
C ASN A 588 -19.78 2.70 8.03
N VAL A 589 -19.64 3.36 6.87
CA VAL A 589 -20.34 3.00 5.63
C VAL A 589 -19.35 2.35 4.68
N PHE A 590 -19.58 1.08 4.34
CA PHE A 590 -18.82 0.32 3.37
C PHE A 590 -19.61 0.28 2.05
N VAL A 591 -18.97 0.63 0.94
CA VAL A 591 -19.59 0.61 -0.39
C VAL A 591 -18.70 -0.15 -1.36
N ASN A 592 -19.24 -1.19 -1.99
CA ASN A 592 -18.48 -2.12 -2.84
C ASN A 592 -17.27 -2.77 -2.12
N GLY A 593 -17.52 -3.28 -0.92
CA GLY A 593 -16.57 -4.08 -0.13
C GLY A 593 -17.02 -4.24 1.32
N GLY A 594 -16.17 -4.78 2.19
CA GLY A 594 -16.60 -5.26 3.52
C GLY A 594 -15.49 -5.44 4.55
N ALA A 595 -15.70 -6.31 5.53
CA ALA A 595 -14.72 -6.60 6.56
C ALA A 595 -14.01 -7.93 6.30
N HIS A 596 -12.68 -7.89 6.25
CA HIS A 596 -11.81 -9.02 5.92
C HIS A 596 -11.09 -9.50 7.18
N PHE A 597 -11.57 -10.59 7.75
CA PHE A 597 -11.03 -11.16 8.98
C PHE A 597 -9.99 -12.21 8.62
N HIS A 598 -8.73 -11.96 8.97
CA HIS A 598 -7.60 -12.80 8.59
C HIS A 598 -6.91 -13.35 9.85
N VAL A 599 -6.71 -14.67 9.92
CA VAL A 599 -5.83 -15.35 10.90
C VAL A 599 -5.99 -14.89 12.37
N TRP A 600 -7.23 -14.76 12.84
CA TRP A 600 -7.52 -14.26 14.18
C TRP A 600 -7.06 -15.18 15.32
N PHE A 601 -6.50 -14.57 16.37
CA PHE A 601 -6.20 -15.21 17.64
C PHE A 601 -7.48 -15.61 18.41
N ALA A 602 -7.33 -16.55 19.34
CA ALA A 602 -8.40 -16.93 20.25
C ALA A 602 -8.77 -15.77 21.18
N ASP A 603 -10.07 -15.58 21.42
CA ASP A 603 -10.60 -14.48 22.25
C ASP A 603 -9.97 -13.12 21.84
N SER A 604 -10.04 -12.73 20.56
CA SER A 604 -9.35 -11.53 20.07
C SER A 604 -9.86 -10.25 20.73
N GLY A 605 -11.12 -10.26 21.19
CA GLY A 605 -11.81 -9.09 21.74
C GLY A 605 -12.14 -8.05 20.67
N ASP A 606 -12.23 -8.46 19.40
CA ASP A 606 -12.63 -7.59 18.30
C ASP A 606 -14.16 -7.40 18.26
N VAL A 607 -14.59 -6.22 17.84
CA VAL A 607 -16.00 -5.80 17.76
C VAL A 607 -16.30 -5.22 16.38
N VAL A 608 -17.38 -5.66 15.74
CA VAL A 608 -17.86 -5.17 14.44
C VAL A 608 -19.37 -4.91 14.51
N GLU A 609 -19.76 -3.66 14.77
CA GLU A 609 -21.16 -3.32 15.05
C GLU A 609 -21.66 -2.02 14.40
N LYS A 610 -22.97 -1.92 14.14
CA LYS A 610 -23.63 -0.67 13.69
C LYS A 610 -23.09 -0.11 12.37
N ASN A 611 -22.44 -0.94 11.54
CA ASN A 611 -21.96 -0.51 10.23
C ASN A 611 -23.06 -0.69 9.16
N VAL A 612 -22.96 0.07 8.06
CA VAL A 612 -23.78 -0.11 6.86
C VAL A 612 -22.92 -0.71 5.76
N PHE A 613 -23.27 -1.91 5.30
CA PHE A 613 -22.58 -2.62 4.22
C PHE A 613 -23.41 -2.60 2.94
N VAL A 614 -22.90 -1.96 1.90
CA VAL A 614 -23.48 -1.92 0.55
C VAL A 614 -22.65 -2.81 -0.37
N THR A 615 -22.88 -4.12 -0.25
CA THR A 615 -22.16 -5.19 -0.96
C THR A 615 -22.96 -6.50 -0.87
N ASP A 616 -22.70 -7.44 -1.77
CA ASP A 616 -23.16 -8.82 -1.69
C ASP A 616 -22.33 -9.66 -0.70
N THR A 617 -21.09 -9.25 -0.42
CA THR A 617 -20.05 -10.03 0.29
C THR A 617 -19.48 -9.25 1.49
N PRO A 618 -20.27 -9.04 2.56
CA PRO A 618 -19.89 -8.15 3.67
C PRO A 618 -18.75 -8.68 4.54
N TYR A 619 -18.53 -10.01 4.56
CA TYR A 619 -17.49 -10.66 5.38
C TYR A 619 -16.65 -11.63 4.56
N SER A 620 -15.33 -11.43 4.58
CA SER A 620 -14.34 -12.39 4.08
C SER A 620 -13.65 -13.08 5.25
N LEU A 621 -13.71 -14.41 5.31
CA LEU A 621 -13.19 -15.20 6.44
C LEU A 621 -11.94 -15.99 6.02
N ILE A 622 -10.76 -15.39 6.17
CA ILE A 622 -9.50 -16.03 5.77
C ILE A 622 -8.87 -16.68 7.00
N GLN A 623 -9.13 -17.98 7.16
CA GLN A 623 -8.57 -18.82 8.22
C GLN A 623 -8.96 -18.37 9.64
N VAL A 624 -10.22 -17.96 9.79
CA VAL A 624 -10.80 -17.55 11.07
C VAL A 624 -11.76 -18.60 11.59
N ASP A 625 -11.50 -19.09 12.81
CA ASP A 625 -12.44 -19.88 13.59
C ASP A 625 -13.19 -18.93 14.53
N MET A 626 -14.47 -18.67 14.23
CA MET A 626 -15.34 -17.77 15.00
C MET A 626 -15.61 -18.24 16.44
N ALA A 627 -15.68 -19.56 16.66
CA ALA A 627 -15.91 -20.13 18.00
C ALA A 627 -14.65 -20.00 18.87
N ARG A 628 -13.47 -20.01 18.25
CA ARG A 628 -12.17 -19.77 18.89
C ARG A 628 -11.93 -18.28 19.16
N SER A 629 -12.13 -17.42 18.16
CA SER A 629 -11.83 -15.98 18.24
C SER A 629 -12.85 -15.17 19.05
N LYS A 630 -14.11 -15.61 19.13
CA LYS A 630 -15.18 -15.03 19.95
C LYS A 630 -15.36 -13.50 19.78
N PRO A 631 -15.51 -13.01 18.54
CA PRO A 631 -15.76 -11.59 18.30
C PRO A 631 -17.17 -11.19 18.77
N VAL A 632 -17.41 -9.89 18.86
CA VAL A 632 -18.77 -9.34 18.94
C VAL A 632 -19.13 -8.76 17.57
N ILE A 633 -19.96 -9.45 16.80
CA ILE A 633 -20.46 -8.98 15.50
C ILE A 633 -21.98 -8.87 15.59
N ASN A 634 -22.55 -7.65 15.55
CA ASN A 634 -24.00 -7.45 15.64
C ASN A 634 -24.48 -6.04 15.22
N ASP A 635 -25.79 -5.86 15.13
CA ASP A 635 -26.46 -4.57 14.84
C ASP A 635 -26.01 -3.90 13.52
N ASN A 636 -25.53 -4.68 12.55
CA ASN A 636 -25.12 -4.19 11.24
C ASN A 636 -26.32 -4.12 10.27
N LEU A 637 -26.28 -3.21 9.30
CA LEU A 637 -27.21 -3.20 8.16
C LEU A 637 -26.47 -3.70 6.91
N PHE A 638 -27.12 -4.57 6.13
CA PHE A 638 -26.59 -5.07 4.87
C PHE A 638 -27.57 -4.81 3.71
N TRP A 639 -27.03 -4.49 2.53
CA TRP A 639 -27.84 -4.23 1.34
C TRP A 639 -27.05 -4.50 0.04
N ASN A 640 -27.74 -5.13 -0.92
CA ASN A 640 -27.22 -5.43 -2.25
C ASN A 640 -28.29 -5.15 -3.33
N ASP A 641 -28.87 -3.94 -3.32
CA ASP A 641 -29.96 -3.49 -4.22
C ASP A 641 -31.17 -4.45 -4.35
N GLY A 642 -31.51 -5.15 -3.26
CA GLY A 642 -32.56 -6.17 -3.23
C GLY A 642 -32.13 -7.58 -3.70
N GLY A 643 -30.89 -7.73 -4.16
CA GLY A 643 -30.21 -9.00 -4.36
C GLY A 643 -29.82 -9.70 -3.05
N ALA A 644 -29.25 -10.90 -3.19
CA ALA A 644 -28.82 -11.70 -2.05
C ALA A 644 -27.57 -11.12 -1.37
N VAL A 645 -27.43 -11.34 -0.06
CA VAL A 645 -26.22 -11.05 0.72
C VAL A 645 -25.67 -12.38 1.25
N GLN A 646 -24.39 -12.63 0.99
CA GLN A 646 -23.71 -13.89 1.28
C GLN A 646 -23.30 -13.99 2.77
N GLY A 647 -23.05 -15.21 3.25
CA GLY A 647 -22.52 -15.49 4.60
C GLY A 647 -23.50 -15.43 5.77
N LEU A 648 -24.61 -14.68 5.69
CA LEU A 648 -25.51 -14.35 6.82
C LEU A 648 -26.60 -15.39 7.13
N ASN A 649 -26.26 -16.69 7.06
CA ASN A 649 -27.21 -17.80 7.18
C ASN A 649 -27.60 -18.15 8.64
N ASP A 650 -28.51 -19.12 8.81
CA ASP A 650 -28.98 -19.56 10.14
C ASP A 650 -27.86 -20.10 11.04
N ALA A 651 -26.83 -20.74 10.46
CA ALA A 651 -25.68 -21.23 11.22
C ALA A 651 -24.80 -20.07 11.74
N TRP A 652 -24.64 -18.99 10.98
CA TRP A 652 -24.00 -17.75 11.44
C TRP A 652 -24.73 -17.17 12.66
N ARG A 653 -26.05 -17.03 12.55
CA ARG A 653 -26.89 -16.49 13.64
C ARG A 653 -26.96 -17.41 14.86
N ALA A 654 -26.94 -18.72 14.67
CA ALA A 654 -26.88 -19.70 15.76
C ALA A 654 -25.58 -19.63 16.58
N ASN A 655 -24.48 -19.12 16.00
CA ASN A 655 -23.24 -18.83 16.74
C ASN A 655 -23.29 -17.49 17.50
N GLY A 656 -24.42 -16.79 17.51
CA GLY A 656 -24.61 -15.51 18.21
C GLY A 656 -24.26 -14.27 17.38
N LEU A 657 -23.71 -14.46 16.18
CA LEU A 657 -23.26 -13.40 15.27
C LEU A 657 -24.45 -12.81 14.50
N ASP A 658 -24.47 -11.48 14.35
CA ASP A 658 -25.48 -10.73 13.59
C ASP A 658 -26.95 -11.07 13.95
N THR A 659 -27.18 -11.44 15.21
CA THR A 659 -28.50 -11.85 15.72
C THR A 659 -29.56 -10.75 15.71
N ARG A 660 -29.15 -9.47 15.68
CA ARG A 660 -30.00 -8.28 15.55
C ARG A 660 -29.82 -7.54 14.22
N SER A 661 -28.80 -7.90 13.45
CA SER A 661 -28.47 -7.27 12.16
C SER A 661 -29.50 -7.60 11.07
N VAL A 662 -29.74 -6.64 10.18
CA VAL A 662 -30.85 -6.64 9.21
C VAL A 662 -30.32 -6.57 7.78
N ILE A 663 -31.01 -7.23 6.84
CA ILE A 663 -30.81 -7.03 5.39
C ILE A 663 -31.97 -6.15 4.91
N ALA A 664 -31.71 -4.90 4.56
CA ALA A 664 -32.72 -3.94 4.09
C ALA A 664 -32.08 -2.71 3.42
N ASP A 665 -32.86 -2.02 2.59
CA ASP A 665 -32.49 -0.72 2.00
C ASP A 665 -32.08 0.31 3.08
N PRO A 666 -30.85 0.87 3.04
CA PRO A 666 -30.40 1.93 3.94
C PRO A 666 -31.14 3.25 3.78
N LYS A 667 -31.89 3.45 2.69
CA LYS A 667 -32.59 4.71 2.34
C LYS A 667 -31.62 5.89 2.32
N PHE A 668 -30.59 5.80 1.47
CA PHE A 668 -29.70 6.94 1.23
C PHE A 668 -30.47 8.13 0.65
N ALA A 669 -30.03 9.35 0.96
CA ALA A 669 -30.52 10.55 0.31
C ALA A 669 -30.06 10.61 -1.16
N GLY A 670 -30.91 11.10 -2.05
CA GLY A 670 -30.60 11.20 -3.49
C GLY A 670 -30.70 9.86 -4.22
N ALA A 671 -29.85 9.65 -5.23
CA ALA A 671 -29.80 8.40 -5.99
C ALA A 671 -29.11 7.27 -5.21
N SER A 672 -29.46 6.03 -5.58
CA SER A 672 -28.74 4.81 -5.15
C SER A 672 -27.29 4.82 -5.68
N PRO A 673 -26.28 4.36 -4.92
CA PRO A 673 -24.89 4.28 -5.41
C PRO A 673 -24.71 3.27 -6.57
N PHE A 674 -25.67 2.37 -6.78
CA PHE A 674 -25.73 1.50 -7.96
C PHE A 674 -26.17 2.26 -9.22
N ALA A 675 -26.92 3.36 -9.08
CA ALA A 675 -27.37 4.22 -10.17
C ALA A 675 -26.49 5.46 -10.38
N ASP A 676 -25.77 5.89 -9.34
CA ASP A 676 -24.80 6.99 -9.36
C ASP A 676 -23.48 6.56 -8.70
N PRO A 677 -22.54 5.95 -9.46
CA PRO A 677 -21.23 5.56 -8.94
C PRO A 677 -20.33 6.74 -8.54
N ALA A 678 -20.68 7.98 -8.91
CA ALA A 678 -19.95 9.20 -8.51
C ALA A 678 -20.47 9.80 -7.20
N LYS A 679 -21.44 9.16 -6.55
CA LYS A 679 -22.03 9.56 -5.27
C LYS A 679 -21.00 9.61 -4.15
N LEU A 680 -20.91 10.75 -3.47
CA LEU A 680 -20.04 10.98 -2.30
C LEU A 680 -20.81 11.29 -1.00
N ASP A 681 -22.14 11.49 -1.06
CA ASP A 681 -23.01 11.70 0.11
C ASP A 681 -23.78 10.40 0.40
N TYR A 682 -23.52 9.79 1.55
CA TYR A 682 -24.15 8.55 2.03
C TYR A 682 -25.02 8.77 3.28
N THR A 683 -25.56 9.98 3.46
CA THR A 683 -26.55 10.29 4.50
C THR A 683 -27.78 9.41 4.34
N VAL A 684 -28.21 8.71 5.40
CA VAL A 684 -29.46 7.95 5.41
C VAL A 684 -30.64 8.78 5.92
N GLN A 685 -31.83 8.50 5.39
CA GLN A 685 -33.08 9.16 5.76
C GLN A 685 -33.53 8.84 7.20
N PRO A 686 -34.36 9.71 7.84
CA PRO A 686 -34.80 9.52 9.24
C PRO A 686 -35.57 8.22 9.53
N ASP A 687 -36.10 7.55 8.51
CA ASP A 687 -36.81 6.27 8.61
C ASP A 687 -35.97 5.08 8.12
N SER A 688 -34.64 5.26 8.02
CA SER A 688 -33.68 4.20 7.69
C SER A 688 -33.61 3.10 8.76
N PRO A 689 -33.56 1.82 8.36
CA PRO A 689 -33.28 0.71 9.28
C PRO A 689 -31.94 0.83 10.03
N ALA A 690 -30.94 1.49 9.43
CA ALA A 690 -29.63 1.68 10.08
C ALA A 690 -29.75 2.44 11.40
N LEU A 691 -30.54 3.53 11.40
CA LEU A 691 -30.75 4.37 12.58
C LEU A 691 -31.44 3.60 13.72
N ALA A 692 -32.30 2.62 13.39
CA ALA A 692 -32.96 1.76 14.37
C ALA A 692 -32.00 0.74 15.02
N LEU A 693 -30.90 0.39 14.34
CA LEU A 693 -29.82 -0.46 14.86
C LEU A 693 -28.79 0.32 15.69
N GLY A 694 -28.89 1.66 15.71
CA GLY A 694 -27.97 2.54 16.42
C GLY A 694 -26.79 3.03 15.58
N PHE A 695 -26.84 2.88 14.25
CA PHE A 695 -26.04 3.72 13.36
C PHE A 695 -26.48 5.19 13.51
N HIS A 696 -25.55 6.12 13.29
CA HIS A 696 -25.85 7.54 13.18
C HIS A 696 -25.15 8.12 11.95
N ASN A 697 -25.78 9.11 11.32
CA ASN A 697 -25.22 9.75 10.12
C ASN A 697 -23.87 10.38 10.43
N ILE A 698 -22.87 9.96 9.65
CA ILE A 698 -21.57 10.59 9.48
C ILE A 698 -21.80 11.91 8.72
N ALA A 699 -21.03 12.97 9.01
CA ALA A 699 -21.08 14.17 8.17
C ALA A 699 -20.41 13.87 6.80
N MET A 700 -20.94 14.44 5.72
CA MET A 700 -20.48 14.15 4.35
C MET A 700 -19.64 15.30 3.76
N ASP A 701 -19.30 16.26 4.61
CA ASP A 701 -18.42 17.41 4.37
C ASP A 701 -17.20 17.36 5.30
N GLY A 702 -16.23 18.25 5.08
CA GLY A 702 -15.02 18.32 5.91
C GLY A 702 -13.96 17.24 5.65
N PHE A 703 -14.16 16.33 4.68
CA PHE A 703 -13.10 15.44 4.21
C PHE A 703 -12.05 16.20 3.39
N GLY A 704 -10.79 16.03 3.76
CA GLY A 704 -9.63 16.53 3.02
C GLY A 704 -9.38 18.03 3.13
N LYS A 705 -8.31 18.48 2.46
CA LYS A 705 -7.99 19.90 2.37
C LYS A 705 -9.01 20.58 1.47
N ALA A 706 -9.64 21.65 1.97
CA ALA A 706 -10.65 22.39 1.22
C ALA A 706 -10.10 22.90 -0.14
N GLY A 707 -10.74 22.47 -1.23
CA GLY A 707 -10.36 22.83 -2.61
C GLY A 707 -9.44 21.82 -3.31
N SER A 708 -8.95 20.80 -2.62
CA SER A 708 -8.23 19.67 -3.24
C SER A 708 -9.18 18.69 -3.95
N PRO A 709 -8.67 17.81 -4.82
CA PRO A 709 -9.48 16.80 -5.52
C PRO A 709 -10.11 15.77 -4.57
N THR A 710 -11.21 15.16 -5.02
CA THR A 710 -11.93 14.09 -4.32
C THR A 710 -11.66 12.73 -5.01
N PRO A 711 -12.01 11.59 -4.37
CA PRO A 711 -11.84 10.27 -4.98
C PRO A 711 -12.56 10.14 -6.33
N PRO A 712 -12.03 9.32 -7.25
CA PRO A 712 -12.74 8.95 -8.47
C PRO A 712 -14.01 8.12 -8.16
N PRO A 713 -14.96 8.04 -9.11
CA PRO A 713 -16.16 7.21 -8.99
C PRO A 713 -15.87 5.73 -8.68
N LEU A 714 -16.87 5.06 -8.09
CA LEU A 714 -16.88 3.62 -7.84
C LEU A 714 -16.89 2.82 -9.14
N THR A 715 -16.28 1.63 -9.11
CA THR A 715 -16.35 0.64 -10.18
C THR A 715 -16.94 -0.65 -9.63
N TRP A 716 -18.25 -0.84 -9.82
CA TRP A 716 -18.92 -2.09 -9.45
C TRP A 716 -18.36 -3.27 -10.24
N PRO A 717 -18.08 -4.44 -9.60
CA PRO A 717 -17.56 -5.61 -10.29
C PRO A 717 -18.58 -6.14 -11.31
N THR A 718 -18.10 -6.44 -12.51
CA THR A 718 -18.93 -6.97 -13.62
C THR A 718 -18.76 -8.47 -13.86
N GLU A 719 -17.83 -9.11 -13.15
CA GLU A 719 -17.49 -10.53 -13.29
C GLU A 719 -17.86 -11.30 -12.02
N ALA A 720 -17.94 -12.63 -12.12
CA ALA A 720 -18.21 -13.49 -10.97
C ALA A 720 -17.02 -13.47 -9.98
N PRO A 721 -17.24 -13.74 -8.68
CA PRO A 721 -16.16 -13.76 -7.70
C PRO A 721 -15.05 -14.76 -8.07
N ASP A 722 -13.80 -14.46 -7.72
CA ASP A 722 -12.61 -15.30 -7.98
C ASP A 722 -12.76 -16.76 -7.48
N THR A 723 -13.71 -17.00 -6.57
CA THR A 723 -14.02 -18.32 -5.99
C THR A 723 -14.63 -19.33 -6.97
N ASP A 724 -15.18 -18.91 -8.11
CA ASP A 724 -15.77 -19.79 -9.14
C ASP A 724 -14.79 -20.12 -10.30
N THR A 725 -13.50 -19.81 -10.11
CA THR A 725 -12.40 -20.12 -11.05
C THR A 725 -11.85 -21.53 -10.85
N LEU A 726 -11.12 -22.04 -11.85
CA LEU A 726 -10.43 -23.33 -11.75
C LEU A 726 -9.43 -23.32 -10.58
N ASP A 727 -8.70 -22.21 -10.37
CA ASP A 727 -7.70 -22.04 -9.29
C ASP A 727 -8.30 -21.98 -7.88
N ALA A 728 -9.57 -21.62 -7.75
CA ALA A 728 -10.31 -21.71 -6.51
C ALA A 728 -11.03 -23.06 -6.27
N LEU A 729 -11.12 -23.94 -7.28
CA LEU A 729 -11.80 -25.23 -7.16
C LEU A 729 -11.13 -26.12 -6.08
N PRO A 730 -11.86 -26.58 -5.05
CA PRO A 730 -11.28 -27.40 -3.98
C PRO A 730 -11.14 -28.88 -4.35
N GLU A 731 -9.94 -29.43 -4.18
CA GLU A 731 -9.62 -30.83 -4.48
C GLU A 731 -9.40 -31.66 -3.20
N PRO A 732 -9.82 -32.93 -3.14
CA PRO A 732 -9.81 -33.72 -1.90
C PRO A 732 -8.45 -34.41 -1.63
N LEU A 733 -7.72 -33.94 -0.61
CA LEU A 733 -6.50 -34.60 -0.12
C LEU A 733 -6.71 -35.13 1.32
N LEU A 734 -6.60 -36.45 1.53
CA LEU A 734 -6.72 -37.08 2.87
C LEU A 734 -7.95 -36.63 3.71
N GLY A 735 -9.06 -36.36 3.03
CA GLY A 735 -10.32 -35.93 3.66
C GLY A 735 -10.40 -34.43 3.98
N VAL A 736 -9.54 -33.58 3.41
CA VAL A 736 -9.65 -32.12 3.47
C VAL A 736 -9.59 -31.50 2.07
N PRO A 737 -10.26 -30.35 1.83
CA PRO A 737 -10.12 -29.62 0.58
C PRO A 737 -8.77 -28.88 0.50
N VAL A 738 -8.18 -28.85 -0.69
CA VAL A 738 -6.99 -28.05 -1.02
C VAL A 738 -7.25 -27.24 -2.30
N THR A 739 -6.67 -26.04 -2.40
CA THR A 739 -6.80 -25.17 -3.60
C THR A 739 -5.43 -24.68 -4.05
N ARG A 740 -5.33 -24.03 -5.21
CA ARG A 740 -4.19 -23.14 -5.48
C ARG A 740 -4.22 -21.97 -4.49
N ILE A 741 -3.13 -21.21 -4.39
CA ILE A 741 -3.17 -19.81 -3.94
C ILE A 741 -3.69 -18.99 -5.14
N TYR A 742 -4.92 -18.46 -5.05
CA TYR A 742 -5.59 -17.76 -6.17
C TYR A 742 -5.93 -16.29 -5.87
N SER A 743 -5.61 -15.77 -4.69
CA SER A 743 -5.90 -14.39 -4.31
C SER A 743 -4.84 -13.80 -3.38
N ASP A 744 -4.67 -12.47 -3.42
CA ASP A 744 -3.79 -11.76 -2.48
C ASP A 744 -4.23 -11.96 -1.03
N ALA A 745 -5.53 -12.20 -0.77
CA ALA A 745 -6.01 -12.52 0.57
C ALA A 745 -5.38 -13.82 1.13
N ILE A 746 -5.18 -14.85 0.28
CA ILE A 746 -4.49 -16.09 0.68
C ILE A 746 -2.97 -15.85 0.79
N LYS A 747 -2.35 -15.10 -0.14
CA LYS A 747 -0.93 -14.70 -0.05
C LYS A 747 -0.63 -13.98 1.26
N SER A 748 -1.44 -12.98 1.61
CA SER A 748 -1.36 -12.20 2.84
C SER A 748 -1.50 -13.08 4.10
N ALA A 749 -2.46 -14.01 4.12
CA ALA A 749 -2.67 -14.91 5.26
C ALA A 749 -1.59 -16.00 5.41
N THR A 750 -0.95 -16.42 4.31
CA THR A 750 0.19 -17.35 4.31
C THR A 750 1.54 -16.63 4.53
N GLY A 751 1.61 -15.33 4.23
CA GLY A 751 2.85 -14.54 4.18
C GLY A 751 3.75 -14.94 3.00
N LEU A 752 3.16 -15.32 1.87
CA LEU A 752 3.85 -15.72 0.65
C LEU A 752 3.81 -14.62 -0.41
N THR A 753 4.85 -14.57 -1.24
CA THR A 753 5.05 -13.57 -2.30
C THR A 753 4.53 -14.04 -3.67
N ASP A 754 4.44 -15.35 -3.86
CA ASP A 754 4.03 -16.05 -5.08
C ASP A 754 2.66 -16.75 -4.93
N THR A 755 2.22 -17.45 -5.98
CA THR A 755 1.01 -18.30 -5.97
C THR A 755 1.33 -19.80 -6.01
N ASP A 756 2.56 -20.19 -5.67
CA ASP A 756 3.07 -21.55 -5.83
C ASP A 756 2.65 -22.43 -4.64
N GLY A 757 2.12 -23.60 -4.95
CA GLY A 757 1.75 -24.62 -3.98
C GLY A 757 0.25 -24.89 -3.87
N LEU A 758 -0.09 -25.87 -3.03
CA LEU A 758 -1.47 -26.20 -2.67
C LEU A 758 -1.77 -25.75 -1.24
N HIS A 759 -2.77 -24.89 -1.06
CA HIS A 759 -3.19 -24.30 0.21
C HIS A 759 -4.25 -25.15 0.93
N LEU A 760 -4.08 -25.33 2.23
CA LEU A 760 -4.99 -26.04 3.13
C LEU A 760 -5.73 -25.03 4.02
N ALA A 761 -6.79 -24.43 3.50
CA ALA A 761 -7.58 -23.42 4.23
C ALA A 761 -8.15 -23.92 5.57
N SER A 762 -8.50 -25.20 5.67
CA SER A 762 -8.90 -25.83 6.94
C SER A 762 -8.45 -27.29 7.03
N VAL A 763 -8.06 -27.73 8.23
CA VAL A 763 -7.68 -29.13 8.50
C VAL A 763 -8.29 -29.57 9.83
N PRO A 764 -9.52 -30.14 9.82
CA PRO A 764 -10.21 -30.58 11.03
C PRO A 764 -9.41 -31.66 11.78
N SER A 765 -9.42 -31.62 13.11
CA SER A 765 -8.68 -32.58 13.97
C SER A 765 -9.10 -34.05 13.81
N THR A 766 -10.25 -34.29 13.20
CA THR A 766 -10.81 -35.61 12.86
C THR A 766 -10.33 -36.18 11.51
N SER A 767 -9.73 -35.34 10.65
CA SER A 767 -9.29 -35.72 9.30
C SER A 767 -8.03 -36.61 9.31
N GLU A 768 -7.82 -37.36 8.23
CA GLU A 768 -6.58 -38.13 8.06
C GLU A 768 -5.38 -37.19 7.84
N ALA A 769 -5.57 -36.09 7.11
CA ALA A 769 -4.58 -35.02 6.97
C ALA A 769 -4.04 -34.53 8.33
N TYR A 770 -4.94 -34.26 9.30
CA TYR A 770 -4.52 -33.85 10.64
C TYR A 770 -3.72 -34.93 11.38
N ARG A 771 -4.19 -36.19 11.32
CA ARG A 771 -3.50 -37.34 11.94
C ARG A 771 -2.09 -37.53 11.39
N GLN A 772 -1.88 -37.29 10.10
CA GLN A 772 -0.59 -37.38 9.43
C GLN A 772 0.28 -36.10 9.52
N GLY A 773 -0.19 -35.05 10.22
CA GLY A 773 0.64 -33.90 10.59
C GLY A 773 0.41 -32.59 9.81
N LEU A 774 -0.52 -32.58 8.84
CA LEU A 774 -0.97 -31.35 8.18
C LEU A 774 -1.82 -30.49 9.12
N ARG A 775 -1.82 -29.18 8.91
CA ARG A 775 -2.54 -28.17 9.72
C ARG A 775 -3.20 -27.15 8.80
N ALA A 776 -4.20 -26.44 9.33
CA ALA A 776 -4.78 -25.30 8.63
C ALA A 776 -3.71 -24.23 8.37
N ASN A 777 -3.79 -23.55 7.23
CA ASN A 777 -2.77 -22.64 6.69
C ASN A 777 -1.45 -23.30 6.25
N ASP A 778 -1.39 -24.63 6.12
CA ASP A 778 -0.29 -25.23 5.38
C ASP A 778 -0.41 -24.87 3.89
N VAL A 779 0.72 -24.55 3.25
CA VAL A 779 0.86 -24.60 1.79
C VAL A 779 1.88 -25.67 1.44
N ILE A 780 1.50 -26.66 0.65
CA ILE A 780 2.43 -27.68 0.15
C ILE A 780 3.29 -27.06 -0.94
N ARG A 781 4.61 -26.99 -0.71
CA ARG A 781 5.60 -26.34 -1.59
C ARG A 781 6.50 -27.32 -2.33
N GLU A 782 6.73 -28.50 -1.76
CA GLU A 782 7.44 -29.59 -2.42
C GLU A 782 6.80 -30.94 -2.10
N ILE A 783 6.85 -31.88 -3.04
CA ILE A 783 6.48 -33.30 -2.91
C ILE A 783 7.64 -34.19 -3.37
N ASP A 784 8.15 -35.04 -2.48
CA ASP A 784 9.32 -35.91 -2.68
C ASP A 784 10.53 -35.19 -3.31
N GLY A 785 10.77 -33.94 -2.86
CA GLY A 785 11.85 -33.06 -3.32
C GLY A 785 11.60 -32.37 -4.66
N ARG A 786 10.40 -32.48 -5.24
CA ARG A 786 9.98 -31.75 -6.45
C ARG A 786 9.17 -30.51 -6.05
N PRO A 787 9.43 -29.33 -6.63
CA PRO A 787 8.60 -28.14 -6.40
C PRO A 787 7.13 -28.37 -6.79
N VAL A 788 6.23 -27.73 -6.05
CA VAL A 788 4.80 -27.60 -6.39
C VAL A 788 4.55 -26.15 -6.75
N THR A 789 4.34 -25.88 -8.04
CA THR A 789 4.11 -24.54 -8.62
C THR A 789 2.61 -24.25 -8.86
N ASP A 790 1.78 -25.27 -8.74
CA ASP A 790 0.37 -25.31 -9.15
C ASP A 790 -0.27 -26.62 -8.65
N ARG A 791 -1.52 -26.90 -9.03
CA ARG A 791 -2.17 -28.18 -8.68
C ARG A 791 -1.52 -29.39 -9.35
N ASP A 792 -1.15 -29.27 -10.62
CA ASP A 792 -0.83 -30.41 -11.47
C ASP A 792 0.55 -30.95 -11.14
N SER A 793 1.52 -30.07 -10.86
CA SER A 793 2.83 -30.43 -10.31
C SER A 793 2.73 -31.27 -9.03
N PHE A 794 1.75 -31.01 -8.16
CA PHE A 794 1.46 -31.89 -7.02
C PHE A 794 0.78 -33.19 -7.45
N TRP A 795 -0.36 -33.13 -8.15
CA TRP A 795 -1.16 -34.32 -8.44
C TRP A 795 -0.49 -35.29 -9.40
N LEU A 796 0.25 -34.81 -10.40
CA LEU A 796 1.07 -35.65 -11.29
C LEU A 796 2.09 -36.46 -10.49
N ALA A 797 2.69 -35.89 -9.43
CA ALA A 797 3.58 -36.62 -8.54
C ALA A 797 2.79 -37.56 -7.60
N TYR A 798 1.78 -37.05 -6.91
CA TYR A 798 1.01 -37.79 -5.91
C TYR A 798 0.28 -39.01 -6.49
N ASN A 799 -0.32 -38.89 -7.68
CA ASN A 799 -1.03 -39.97 -8.34
C ASN A 799 -0.09 -41.13 -8.71
N GLN A 800 1.16 -40.83 -9.05
CA GLN A 800 2.21 -41.81 -9.37
C GLN A 800 2.89 -42.45 -8.15
N THR A 801 2.70 -41.91 -6.94
CA THR A 801 3.19 -42.57 -5.71
C THR A 801 2.42 -43.86 -5.44
N ALA A 802 3.13 -44.93 -5.05
CA ALA A 802 2.53 -46.22 -4.76
C ALA A 802 1.54 -46.16 -3.57
N PRO A 803 0.38 -46.84 -3.63
CA PRO A 803 -0.53 -46.96 -2.50
C PRO A 803 0.20 -47.52 -1.26
N GLY A 804 0.04 -46.88 -0.10
CA GLY A 804 0.68 -47.29 1.15
C GLY A 804 2.15 -46.90 1.31
N ALA A 805 2.75 -46.20 0.34
CA ALA A 805 4.06 -45.59 0.47
C ALA A 805 4.02 -44.26 1.24
N ASP A 806 5.17 -43.89 1.80
CA ASP A 806 5.36 -42.59 2.44
C ASP A 806 5.62 -41.51 1.36
N VAL A 807 5.04 -40.33 1.55
CA VAL A 807 5.19 -39.13 0.71
C VAL A 807 5.80 -38.04 1.58
N THR A 808 6.97 -37.53 1.20
CA THR A 808 7.61 -36.42 1.92
C THR A 808 7.18 -35.10 1.34
N LEU A 809 6.47 -34.30 2.14
CA LEU A 809 6.09 -32.94 1.81
C LEU A 809 7.00 -31.93 2.52
N LYS A 810 7.32 -30.85 1.81
CA LYS A 810 7.75 -29.60 2.44
C LYS A 810 6.56 -28.65 2.42
N VAL A 811 6.15 -28.19 3.60
CA VAL A 811 5.03 -27.27 3.77
C VAL A 811 5.52 -25.93 4.27
N TRP A 812 4.92 -24.86 3.77
CA TRP A 812 5.00 -23.54 4.38
C TRP A 812 3.92 -23.42 5.45
N ARG A 813 4.33 -23.11 6.68
CA ARG A 813 3.48 -23.04 7.87
C ARG A 813 3.95 -21.86 8.73
N ASN A 814 3.05 -20.95 9.10
CA ASN A 814 3.33 -19.79 9.96
C ASN A 814 4.55 -18.98 9.50
N GLN A 815 4.61 -18.63 8.21
CA GLN A 815 5.75 -17.94 7.58
C GLN A 815 7.10 -18.67 7.70
N SER A 816 7.10 -20.01 7.71
CA SER A 816 8.31 -20.84 7.82
C SER A 816 8.18 -22.18 7.10
N SER A 817 9.31 -22.77 6.66
CA SER A 817 9.31 -24.13 6.10
C SER A 817 9.32 -25.20 7.18
N ALA A 818 8.47 -26.22 7.02
CA ALA A 818 8.44 -27.45 7.81
C ALA A 818 8.37 -28.68 6.88
N GLN A 819 8.77 -29.84 7.38
CA GLN A 819 8.63 -31.12 6.67
C GLN A 819 7.51 -31.95 7.30
N VAL A 820 6.67 -32.57 6.47
CA VAL A 820 5.58 -33.47 6.89
C VAL A 820 5.68 -34.73 6.02
N THR A 821 5.72 -35.91 6.65
CA THR A 821 5.67 -37.19 5.92
C THR A 821 4.27 -37.77 6.04
N LEU A 822 3.57 -37.85 4.91
CA LEU A 822 2.27 -38.48 4.77
C LEU A 822 2.45 -39.95 4.39
N ARG A 823 1.39 -40.75 4.52
CA ARG A 823 1.30 -42.10 3.97
C ARG A 823 0.09 -42.20 3.05
N LYS A 824 0.32 -42.50 1.78
CA LYS A 824 -0.74 -42.56 0.75
C LYS A 824 -1.71 -43.70 1.08
N PRO A 825 -3.04 -43.51 0.98
CA PRO A 825 -4.02 -44.56 1.24
C PRO A 825 -3.83 -45.81 0.34
N THR A 826 -4.13 -46.99 0.87
CA THR A 826 -4.11 -48.29 0.15
C THR A 826 -5.48 -48.73 -0.37
N GLY A 827 -6.44 -47.81 -0.42
CA GLY A 827 -7.81 -48.06 -0.89
C GLY A 827 -8.12 -47.34 -2.20
N VAL A 828 -9.30 -47.65 -2.75
CA VAL A 828 -9.83 -47.01 -3.96
C VAL A 828 -9.87 -45.50 -3.78
N GLN A 829 -9.35 -44.78 -4.78
CA GLN A 829 -9.31 -43.31 -4.82
C GLN A 829 -10.06 -42.82 -6.05
N GLN A 830 -10.96 -41.84 -5.86
CA GLN A 830 -11.58 -41.11 -6.97
C GLN A 830 -10.76 -39.84 -7.23
N ILE A 831 -10.27 -39.70 -8.46
CA ILE A 831 -9.42 -38.60 -8.94
C ILE A 831 -10.29 -37.71 -9.82
N ASN A 832 -10.26 -36.39 -9.62
CA ASN A 832 -11.02 -35.45 -10.44
C ASN A 832 -10.35 -35.23 -11.80
N ASN A 833 -11.12 -34.81 -12.80
CA ASN A 833 -10.63 -34.25 -14.07
C ASN A 833 -9.59 -33.12 -13.89
N THR A 834 -9.56 -32.43 -12.76
CA THR A 834 -8.61 -31.35 -12.43
C THR A 834 -7.34 -31.83 -11.74
N SER A 835 -7.32 -33.06 -11.22
CA SER A 835 -6.28 -33.53 -10.30
C SER A 835 -5.16 -34.27 -11.03
N GLY A 836 -4.37 -33.55 -11.84
CA GLY A 836 -3.21 -34.09 -12.55
C GLY A 836 -3.53 -34.81 -13.85
N VAL A 837 -4.53 -34.34 -14.60
CA VAL A 837 -4.88 -34.82 -15.95
C VAL A 837 -4.26 -33.90 -16.99
N VAL A 838 -3.49 -34.46 -17.92
CA VAL A 838 -2.84 -33.70 -19.00
C VAL A 838 -3.77 -33.61 -20.20
N TYR A 839 -4.25 -32.41 -20.50
CA TYR A 839 -5.05 -32.11 -21.69
C TYR A 839 -4.16 -31.66 -22.86
N THR A 840 -4.27 -32.35 -23.99
CA THR A 840 -3.56 -32.03 -25.24
C THR A 840 -4.58 -31.71 -26.33
N GLY A 841 -4.38 -30.58 -27.00
CA GLY A 841 -5.35 -30.01 -27.94
C GLY A 841 -5.54 -28.53 -27.70
N THR A 842 -6.36 -27.87 -28.52
CA THR A 842 -6.73 -26.44 -28.34
C THR A 842 -8.22 -26.23 -28.11
N GLY A 843 -9.04 -27.28 -28.08
CA GLY A 843 -10.48 -27.19 -27.86
C GLY A 843 -10.93 -27.36 -26.42
N TRP A 844 -10.02 -27.62 -25.47
CA TRP A 844 -10.34 -27.89 -24.06
C TRP A 844 -10.79 -26.63 -23.30
N ASP A 845 -11.90 -26.75 -22.60
CA ASP A 845 -12.50 -25.74 -21.71
C ASP A 845 -12.92 -26.40 -20.40
N TRP A 846 -12.54 -25.80 -19.27
CA TRP A 846 -13.01 -26.22 -17.94
C TRP A 846 -14.36 -25.58 -17.62
N LYS A 847 -15.32 -26.39 -17.18
CA LYS A 847 -16.71 -26.01 -16.98
C LYS A 847 -17.12 -26.29 -15.54
N ASN A 848 -17.20 -25.23 -14.76
CA ASN A 848 -17.83 -25.25 -13.43
C ASN A 848 -19.34 -25.55 -13.53
N ARG A 849 -19.98 -25.64 -12.36
CA ARG A 849 -21.41 -25.93 -12.22
C ARG A 849 -22.34 -25.06 -13.07
N PHE A 850 -21.99 -23.79 -13.28
CA PHE A 850 -22.79 -22.83 -14.03
C PHE A 850 -22.53 -22.89 -15.55
N ARG A 851 -21.37 -23.42 -15.95
CA ARG A 851 -20.94 -23.56 -17.36
C ARG A 851 -21.16 -24.97 -17.94
N GLY A 852 -21.87 -25.83 -17.21
CA GLY A 852 -22.30 -27.17 -17.68
C GLY A 852 -21.67 -28.36 -16.94
N GLY A 853 -20.89 -28.12 -15.88
CA GLY A 853 -20.35 -29.18 -15.03
C GLY A 853 -21.31 -29.76 -13.99
N ALA A 854 -22.46 -29.12 -13.75
CA ALA A 854 -23.42 -29.56 -12.74
C ALA A 854 -23.86 -31.02 -12.94
N GLY A 855 -23.83 -31.80 -11.87
CA GLY A 855 -24.08 -33.24 -11.86
C GLY A 855 -22.82 -34.11 -12.08
N GLY A 856 -21.70 -33.52 -12.50
CA GLY A 856 -20.39 -34.18 -12.51
C GLY A 856 -19.81 -34.38 -11.10
N TRP A 857 -18.66 -35.05 -10.98
CA TRP A 857 -17.92 -35.06 -9.73
C TRP A 857 -17.47 -33.63 -9.41
N ALA A 858 -17.54 -33.23 -8.13
CA ALA A 858 -17.36 -31.84 -7.68
C ALA A 858 -18.24 -30.77 -8.41
N ASP A 859 -19.30 -31.16 -9.13
CA ASP A 859 -20.09 -30.30 -10.03
C ASP A 859 -19.25 -29.60 -11.14
N ASP A 860 -18.15 -30.21 -11.59
CA ASP A 860 -17.30 -29.69 -12.68
C ASP A 860 -16.97 -30.73 -13.76
N VAL A 861 -16.62 -30.28 -14.96
CA VAL A 861 -16.11 -31.14 -16.06
C VAL A 861 -15.06 -30.41 -16.90
N HIS A 862 -14.22 -31.16 -17.61
CA HIS A 862 -13.39 -30.67 -18.71
C HIS A 862 -14.02 -31.16 -20.02
N ALA A 863 -14.18 -30.29 -21.01
CA ALA A 863 -14.80 -30.63 -22.28
C ALA A 863 -14.01 -30.09 -23.47
N THR A 864 -13.95 -30.84 -24.57
CA THR A 864 -13.43 -30.37 -25.86
C THR A 864 -14.36 -30.70 -27.01
N GLN A 865 -14.31 -29.89 -28.07
CA GLN A 865 -14.93 -30.14 -29.38
C GLN A 865 -13.89 -30.50 -30.46
N GLY A 866 -12.61 -30.52 -30.11
CA GLY A 866 -11.49 -30.79 -31.01
C GLY A 866 -11.33 -32.28 -31.30
N LYS A 867 -11.67 -32.71 -32.51
CA LYS A 867 -11.41 -34.10 -32.95
C LYS A 867 -9.90 -34.33 -33.02
N GLY A 868 -9.41 -35.36 -32.32
CA GLY A 868 -7.99 -35.62 -32.12
C GLY A 868 -7.40 -35.01 -30.85
N ASP A 869 -8.12 -34.12 -30.14
CA ASP A 869 -7.76 -33.72 -28.78
C ASP A 869 -7.80 -34.95 -27.85
N SER A 870 -6.95 -34.93 -26.82
CA SER A 870 -6.81 -36.07 -25.90
C SER A 870 -6.52 -35.65 -24.46
N PHE A 871 -7.00 -36.43 -23.50
CA PHE A 871 -6.61 -36.36 -22.10
C PHE A 871 -5.68 -37.53 -21.76
N GLU A 872 -4.77 -37.37 -20.80
CA GLU A 872 -3.97 -38.46 -20.22
C GLU A 872 -3.86 -38.33 -18.69
N LEU A 873 -4.12 -39.42 -17.96
CA LEU A 873 -3.91 -39.54 -16.52
C LEU A 873 -2.81 -40.58 -16.24
N ALA A 874 -1.78 -40.17 -15.50
CA ALA A 874 -0.79 -41.09 -14.92
C ALA A 874 -1.17 -41.44 -13.48
N PHE A 875 -1.18 -42.74 -13.15
CA PHE A 875 -1.60 -43.25 -11.83
C PHE A 875 -0.76 -44.46 -11.41
N ASN A 876 -0.72 -44.76 -10.12
CA ASN A 876 -0.07 -45.97 -9.59
C ASN A 876 -1.10 -46.86 -8.90
N GLY A 877 -1.26 -48.09 -9.39
CA GLY A 877 -2.30 -49.00 -8.96
C GLY A 877 -2.39 -50.27 -9.80
N THR A 878 -3.53 -50.93 -9.73
CA THR A 878 -3.85 -52.24 -10.31
C THR A 878 -5.18 -52.25 -11.08
N ALA A 879 -5.99 -51.19 -10.96
CA ALA A 879 -7.19 -50.95 -11.74
C ALA A 879 -7.44 -49.46 -12.00
N ILE A 880 -8.21 -49.17 -13.06
CA ILE A 880 -8.75 -47.84 -13.35
C ILE A 880 -10.15 -47.91 -14.00
N ASP A 881 -11.05 -47.04 -13.57
CA ASP A 881 -12.29 -46.67 -14.25
C ASP A 881 -12.18 -45.26 -14.86
N LEU A 882 -12.79 -45.05 -16.02
CA LEU A 882 -13.13 -43.74 -16.57
C LEU A 882 -14.62 -43.46 -16.30
N ILE A 883 -14.90 -42.34 -15.64
CA ILE A 883 -16.24 -41.85 -15.32
C ILE A 883 -16.45 -40.52 -16.04
N THR A 884 -17.59 -40.38 -16.72
CA THR A 884 -17.96 -39.17 -17.43
C THR A 884 -19.47 -39.00 -17.55
N GLN A 885 -19.91 -37.89 -18.13
CA GLN A 885 -21.25 -37.77 -18.65
C GLN A 885 -21.41 -38.68 -19.88
N VAL A 886 -22.64 -39.03 -20.24
CA VAL A 886 -23.00 -39.56 -21.57
C VAL A 886 -24.29 -38.89 -22.04
N ASN A 887 -24.36 -38.49 -23.31
CA ASN A 887 -25.51 -37.78 -23.90
C ASN A 887 -25.48 -37.87 -25.45
N THR A 888 -26.47 -37.28 -26.13
CA THR A 888 -26.63 -37.35 -27.60
C THR A 888 -25.61 -36.52 -28.39
N ASP A 889 -24.89 -35.61 -27.75
CA ASP A 889 -23.83 -34.75 -28.30
C ASP A 889 -22.41 -35.34 -28.10
N GLU A 890 -22.31 -36.53 -27.49
CA GLU A 890 -21.07 -37.27 -27.28
C GLU A 890 -20.91 -38.41 -28.30
N GLY A 891 -19.73 -39.05 -28.36
CA GLY A 891 -19.45 -40.07 -29.37
C GLY A 891 -18.20 -40.90 -29.08
N GLU A 892 -17.52 -41.34 -30.15
CA GLU A 892 -16.41 -42.30 -30.05
C GLU A 892 -15.12 -41.70 -29.47
N VAL A 893 -14.52 -42.43 -28.53
CA VAL A 893 -13.24 -42.12 -27.89
C VAL A 893 -12.33 -43.34 -27.96
N GLU A 894 -11.14 -43.21 -28.56
CA GLU A 894 -10.14 -44.29 -28.55
C GLU A 894 -9.31 -44.21 -27.28
N LEU A 895 -9.26 -45.31 -26.52
CA LEU A 895 -8.56 -45.40 -25.25
C LEU A 895 -7.24 -46.17 -25.37
N PHE A 896 -6.24 -45.74 -24.62
CA PHE A 896 -4.91 -46.34 -24.56
C PHE A 896 -4.52 -46.59 -23.10
N ILE A 897 -3.96 -47.77 -22.81
CA ILE A 897 -3.25 -48.06 -21.56
C ILE A 897 -1.77 -48.25 -21.88
N ASP A 898 -0.90 -47.51 -21.19
CA ASP A 898 0.57 -47.55 -21.38
C ASP A 898 0.99 -47.38 -22.85
N GLY A 899 0.33 -46.44 -23.55
CA GLY A 899 0.54 -46.15 -24.97
C GLY A 899 -0.01 -47.21 -25.95
N ARG A 900 -0.68 -48.27 -25.48
CA ARG A 900 -1.29 -49.31 -26.33
C ARG A 900 -2.81 -49.13 -26.38
N SER A 901 -3.37 -49.09 -27.59
CA SER A 901 -4.83 -48.99 -27.78
C SER A 901 -5.53 -50.20 -27.12
N VAL A 902 -6.52 -49.92 -26.29
CA VAL A 902 -7.36 -50.92 -25.59
C VAL A 902 -8.79 -50.96 -26.16
N GLY A 903 -9.04 -50.23 -27.25
CA GLY A 903 -10.31 -50.17 -27.96
C GLY A 903 -10.92 -48.78 -27.99
N THR A 904 -12.03 -48.68 -28.70
CA THR A 904 -12.87 -47.47 -28.78
C THR A 904 -14.12 -47.68 -27.95
N ILE A 905 -14.47 -46.70 -27.12
CA ILE A 905 -15.78 -46.61 -26.45
C ILE A 905 -16.65 -45.60 -27.21
N ASP A 906 -17.97 -45.75 -27.12
CA ASP A 906 -18.94 -44.78 -27.62
C ASP A 906 -19.72 -44.21 -26.43
N ASN A 907 -19.60 -42.89 -26.23
CA ASN A 907 -20.26 -42.16 -25.15
C ASN A 907 -21.66 -41.66 -25.52
N TYR A 908 -22.17 -41.98 -26.71
CA TYR A 908 -23.54 -41.65 -27.08
C TYR A 908 -24.56 -42.28 -26.12
N ASN A 909 -25.48 -41.47 -25.60
CA ASN A 909 -26.67 -41.96 -24.91
C ASN A 909 -27.90 -41.11 -25.24
N ALA A 910 -29.07 -41.74 -25.36
CA ALA A 910 -30.32 -41.07 -25.78
C ALA A 910 -30.84 -40.01 -24.78
N THR A 911 -30.33 -40.00 -23.55
CA THR A 911 -30.60 -39.00 -22.51
C THR A 911 -29.32 -38.67 -21.75
N ARG A 912 -29.19 -37.44 -21.24
CA ARG A 912 -28.05 -37.06 -20.42
C ARG A 912 -28.01 -37.88 -19.12
N VAL A 913 -26.89 -38.54 -18.87
CA VAL A 913 -26.59 -39.28 -17.62
C VAL A 913 -25.20 -38.86 -17.16
N HIS A 914 -25.11 -38.33 -15.94
CA HIS A 914 -23.84 -37.94 -15.33
C HIS A 914 -23.23 -39.12 -14.54
N GLN A 915 -21.96 -39.01 -14.17
CA GLN A 915 -21.26 -39.99 -13.31
C GLN A 915 -21.33 -41.44 -13.84
N LYS A 916 -21.31 -41.60 -15.17
CA LYS A 916 -21.36 -42.89 -15.85
C LYS A 916 -19.96 -43.46 -15.99
N THR A 917 -19.71 -44.64 -15.39
CA THR A 917 -18.53 -45.44 -15.77
C THR A 917 -18.69 -45.93 -17.22
N VAL A 918 -17.81 -45.47 -18.11
CA VAL A 918 -17.81 -45.79 -19.55
C VAL A 918 -16.70 -46.78 -19.92
N PHE A 919 -15.65 -46.88 -19.11
CA PHE A 919 -14.57 -47.86 -19.27
C PHE A 919 -14.05 -48.31 -17.90
N SER A 920 -13.66 -49.58 -17.81
CA SER A 920 -13.07 -50.20 -16.62
C SER A 920 -11.96 -51.15 -17.03
N ARG A 921 -10.81 -51.08 -16.33
CA ARG A 921 -9.68 -52.00 -16.49
C ARG A 921 -9.18 -52.47 -15.13
N THR A 922 -9.13 -53.78 -14.93
CA THR A 922 -8.61 -54.41 -13.71
C THR A 922 -7.46 -55.37 -14.05
N GLY A 923 -6.70 -55.80 -13.03
CA GLY A 923 -5.62 -56.77 -13.20
C GLY A 923 -4.38 -56.21 -13.90
N LEU A 924 -4.16 -54.89 -13.79
CA LEU A 924 -2.87 -54.28 -14.12
C LEU A 924 -1.80 -54.73 -13.12
N ALA A 925 -0.54 -54.73 -13.54
CA ALA A 925 0.57 -55.04 -12.64
C ALA A 925 0.72 -53.92 -11.59
N PRO A 926 1.11 -54.20 -10.34
CA PRO A 926 1.37 -53.13 -9.37
C PRO A 926 2.48 -52.19 -9.86
N GLY A 927 2.14 -50.95 -10.18
CA GLY A 927 3.08 -49.97 -10.72
C GLY A 927 2.40 -48.74 -11.29
N VAL A 928 3.21 -47.86 -11.91
CA VAL A 928 2.73 -46.67 -12.63
C VAL A 928 2.22 -47.06 -14.01
N HIS A 929 1.03 -46.58 -14.34
CA HIS A 929 0.32 -46.77 -15.59
C HIS A 929 -0.19 -45.42 -16.13
N THR A 930 -0.48 -45.36 -17.43
CA THR A 930 -1.22 -44.23 -18.03
C THR A 930 -2.51 -44.67 -18.69
N LEU A 931 -3.57 -43.88 -18.52
CA LEU A 931 -4.81 -43.96 -19.31
C LEU A 931 -4.93 -42.70 -20.16
N ARG A 932 -4.94 -42.86 -21.48
CA ARG A 932 -5.13 -41.77 -22.45
C ARG A 932 -6.38 -42.00 -23.27
N GLY A 933 -7.20 -40.97 -23.46
CA GLY A 933 -8.37 -41.02 -24.36
C GLY A 933 -8.29 -39.95 -25.45
N VAL A 934 -8.59 -40.32 -26.69
CA VAL A 934 -8.52 -39.45 -27.88
C VAL A 934 -9.90 -39.32 -28.52
N MET A 935 -10.40 -38.10 -28.70
CA MET A 935 -11.69 -37.84 -29.35
C MET A 935 -11.67 -38.27 -30.83
N LYS A 936 -12.63 -39.10 -31.25
CA LYS A 936 -12.77 -39.57 -32.64
C LYS A 936 -14.01 -38.95 -33.32
N THR A 937 -15.17 -39.05 -32.66
CA THR A 937 -16.45 -38.52 -33.14
C THR A 937 -17.22 -37.81 -32.00
N GLY A 938 -18.51 -37.50 -32.20
CA GLY A 938 -19.28 -36.62 -31.32
C GLY A 938 -19.06 -35.13 -31.57
N ASP A 939 -19.84 -34.30 -30.88
CA ASP A 939 -19.70 -32.84 -30.81
C ASP A 939 -18.89 -32.42 -29.57
N TYR A 940 -18.89 -33.26 -28.51
CA TYR A 940 -18.06 -33.11 -27.31
C TYR A 940 -17.39 -34.43 -26.89
N LEU A 941 -16.16 -34.33 -26.40
CA LEU A 941 -15.55 -35.26 -25.45
C LEU A 941 -15.56 -34.60 -24.07
N ILE A 942 -16.12 -35.28 -23.06
CA ILE A 942 -16.19 -34.81 -21.68
C ILE A 942 -15.35 -35.73 -20.77
N VAL A 943 -14.63 -35.13 -19.81
CA VAL A 943 -13.86 -35.79 -18.75
C VAL A 943 -14.31 -35.22 -17.40
N ASP A 944 -14.62 -36.12 -16.47
CA ASP A 944 -15.25 -35.81 -15.18
C ASP A 944 -14.39 -36.41 -14.05
N SER A 945 -14.25 -37.73 -13.98
CA SER A 945 -13.44 -38.34 -12.92
C SER A 945 -12.97 -39.76 -13.24
N PHE A 946 -12.07 -40.27 -12.41
CA PHE A 946 -11.47 -41.60 -12.53
C PHE A 946 -11.54 -42.30 -11.18
N ARG A 947 -11.63 -43.64 -11.15
CA ARG A 947 -11.39 -44.41 -9.91
C ARG A 947 -10.21 -45.34 -10.11
N ILE A 948 -9.22 -45.27 -9.22
CA ILE A 948 -8.04 -46.15 -9.22
C ILE A 948 -8.04 -47.05 -7.98
N GLN A 949 -7.38 -48.21 -8.06
CA GLN A 949 -7.22 -49.17 -6.95
C GLN A 949 -5.77 -49.65 -6.79
#